data_AF-G7MDB6-F1
#
_entry.id   AF-G7MDB6-F1
#
_cell.length_a   1.000
_cell.length_b   1.000
_cell.length_c   1.000
_cell.angle_alpha   90.00
_cell.angle_beta   90.00
_cell.angle_gamma   90.00
#
_symmetry.space_group_name_H-M   'P 1'
#
loop_
_entity.id
_entity.type
_entity.pdbx_description
1 polymer ?
#
loop_
_entity_poly.entity_id
_entity_poly.type
_entity_poly.pdbx_seq_one_letter_code
_entity_poly.pdbx_strand_id
1 'polypeptide(L)'
;MLKRITNFTSLLIVAASLASMVPAMAADIQNFDAENGTIYSAISKGGGIFIIDAELNGEDEAVYCYKDGKYTKLDDAKPGDTISDLCENQYVEMKDSNDNFYYVDIITGKETDAYNREIDNKECAIKLRNKIKKDNDGRLSKDTYIKNTVAADAVIGGTTTLWSQYSYKLDTTNLIGKEYSNVYADKDGNYVDADYNIGNIRVYTTTGYSVSINNTNDTYEVKEKDGYTYELKAQIDGDFPYCENPNDFYRKAKLSIWARNKDLNGNYENITNSVEFGVSNNHHAVPVSNDGSTGYYTTVMQIISKAQSSDAIDGIKYAQNVKTYFVTDKDGNAEHILGLGTSGKTGYAMMSGNAEGLQSIVIDDADKKLYAETVSFKSNNGYNYVDIGSLKETDYDVFGIGSGQIYCIDSGYLKRWNNKDSFEKLYRVDAGMTNLSVNDPGDVIVWNENKEKYSIISIPPTAPVEDKTLTATTPAVKTGWAKAADGTWTYVKTDGTKATGWLQDGAAWYYLNPDGVMATGWQNVRNTWYYLNSLGAMQTGWINDNGTWYYCNISGTMLANTTIDGYMLGANGAWQSKEGNSSDIAGKLSLVKSDKVANYNYYIYDAAKDKYQSTRSDILTPKYYIFAGNKTKDEANELIAKLGILNNVQEWAGQVYVVNPIDGKTYGNDDKEAFIDLVGGAISNVKVIGIDDGATFANNYLSQSCYFIAGMMLYGGQMNENVAKTDVVPVYLSNTSDVALDYYKQINDVTIESKKDKYTVYTNANKPLQAVALASNKETLGEAFNNAWESVLSKNYRQHNNIAEFYNLNARSATTDYELIQAPIFKDLGITYNQEINQSVTGMNGKYTWFEYVPNTALSSKAKSVPLVITLHGNQNDPRIQGDSTGWPELAAKENFIVVSPEWQSKDANFFNVDGLGEDGVMNLIKDLQVKYPQIDPSRIYVNGLSLGGAESFLLGLQHSEVFAGVGITSGVNVFADKVTEIANNYSKGEIPLLYLCGDHDFFQMIPVDGSSKNGTQLLYGKQVWDEDKNVHIFSSLQAYEKVNGLPVNQMNMKANEYYGIALDNQRWTKIGDKDMYTGTLSNKNGVIVELGAIKDLAHWNYKPEAEYIWNFFEKYKRNTKTGELIFQK
;
A
#
# COMPACT_ATOMS: atom_id res chain seq x y z
N MET A 1 -40.25 38.72 -26.71
CA MET A 1 -40.94 38.57 -28.01
C MET A 1 -40.28 37.42 -28.77
N LEU A 2 -41.11 36.49 -29.26
CA LEU A 2 -40.92 35.45 -30.28
C LEU A 2 -39.53 34.83 -30.55
N LYS A 3 -39.52 33.50 -30.36
CA LYS A 3 -38.57 32.46 -30.80
C LYS A 3 -38.13 32.58 -32.27
N ARG A 4 -36.91 32.10 -32.54
CA ARG A 4 -36.67 31.11 -33.61
C ARG A 4 -35.73 30.00 -33.13
N ILE A 5 -36.26 28.78 -33.19
CA ILE A 5 -35.57 27.50 -33.10
C ILE A 5 -35.19 27.10 -34.53
N THR A 6 -33.96 26.58 -34.75
CA THR A 6 -33.73 25.39 -35.59
C THR A 6 -32.31 24.81 -35.41
N ASN A 7 -32.30 23.51 -35.11
CA ASN A 7 -31.36 22.44 -35.49
C ASN A 7 -29.99 22.26 -34.77
N PHE A 8 -29.97 21.16 -34.02
CA PHE A 8 -28.82 20.31 -33.71
C PHE A 8 -28.07 19.85 -34.97
N THR A 9 -26.75 20.02 -35.01
CA THR A 9 -25.79 19.06 -35.59
C THR A 9 -24.36 19.38 -35.12
N SER A 10 -23.71 18.37 -34.53
CA SER A 10 -22.26 18.15 -34.40
C SER A 10 -21.38 19.25 -33.78
N LEU A 11 -21.00 19.05 -32.50
CA LEU A 11 -19.71 19.49 -31.98
C LEU A 11 -18.63 18.62 -32.65
N LEU A 12 -18.18 19.07 -33.82
CA LEU A 12 -16.94 18.61 -34.42
C LEU A 12 -15.83 19.45 -33.77
N ILE A 13 -15.17 18.91 -32.75
CA ILE A 13 -13.86 19.44 -32.34
C ILE A 13 -12.93 19.15 -33.52
N VAL A 14 -12.48 20.21 -34.18
CA VAL A 14 -11.56 20.17 -35.31
C VAL A 14 -10.21 19.65 -34.80
N ALA A 15 -9.93 18.37 -35.08
CA ALA A 15 -8.56 17.91 -35.21
C ALA A 15 -7.98 18.55 -36.49
N ALA A 16 -7.22 19.64 -36.34
CA ALA A 16 -6.50 20.24 -37.46
C ALA A 16 -5.22 19.43 -37.73
N SER A 17 -5.29 18.51 -38.69
CA SER A 17 -4.11 18.03 -39.41
C SER A 17 -3.61 19.14 -40.35
N LEU A 18 -2.34 19.55 -40.27
CA LEU A 18 -1.65 20.18 -41.40
C LEU A 18 -0.16 19.78 -41.40
N ALA A 19 0.20 18.94 -42.38
CA ALA A 19 1.56 18.82 -42.86
C ALA A 19 1.73 19.71 -44.11
N SER A 20 2.82 20.48 -44.09
CA SER A 20 3.52 21.16 -45.20
C SER A 20 2.92 22.43 -45.83
N MET A 21 3.62 23.55 -45.65
CA MET A 21 4.26 24.36 -46.70
C MET A 21 5.06 25.51 -46.05
N VAL A 22 6.36 25.58 -46.30
CA VAL A 22 7.22 26.70 -45.86
C VAL A 22 7.11 27.86 -46.85
N PRO A 23 6.99 29.09 -46.34
CA PRO A 23 7.87 30.17 -46.77
C PRO A 23 8.63 30.77 -45.57
N ALA A 24 9.89 31.13 -45.78
CA ALA A 24 10.79 31.67 -44.78
C ALA A 24 10.34 33.03 -44.24
N MET A 25 10.10 33.15 -42.92
CA MET A 25 10.07 34.39 -42.13
C MET A 25 10.38 34.05 -40.65
N ALA A 26 10.56 35.07 -39.81
CA ALA A 26 11.05 35.03 -38.44
C ALA A 26 10.52 33.87 -37.58
N ALA A 27 11.30 33.51 -36.56
CA ALA A 27 10.90 32.58 -35.54
C ALA A 27 9.46 32.74 -35.07
N ASP A 28 8.56 31.89 -35.57
CA ASP A 28 7.15 31.96 -35.23
C ASP A 28 6.99 31.41 -33.81
N ILE A 29 7.13 32.28 -32.81
CA ILE A 29 6.68 32.03 -31.44
C ILE A 29 5.23 31.56 -31.54
N GLN A 30 4.93 30.38 -31.01
CA GLN A 30 3.59 29.80 -31.07
C GLN A 30 2.61 30.72 -30.34
N ASN A 31 1.51 31.07 -31.02
CA ASN A 31 0.43 31.85 -30.45
C ASN A 31 -0.64 30.91 -29.89
N PHE A 32 -1.09 31.18 -28.67
CA PHE A 32 -2.25 30.53 -28.08
C PHE A 32 -3.38 31.56 -27.99
N ASP A 33 -4.47 31.27 -28.68
CA ASP A 33 -5.65 32.12 -28.70
C ASP A 33 -6.34 32.11 -27.32
N ALA A 34 -7.01 33.21 -26.99
CA ALA A 34 -7.87 33.27 -25.81
C ALA A 34 -9.27 32.75 -26.11
N GLU A 35 -9.77 31.90 -25.22
CA GLU A 35 -11.16 31.45 -25.16
C GLU A 35 -11.99 32.46 -24.35
N ASN A 36 -13.30 32.51 -24.60
CA ASN A 36 -14.23 33.31 -23.81
C ASN A 36 -14.66 32.51 -22.58
N GLY A 37 -14.55 33.12 -21.41
CA GLY A 37 -14.96 32.54 -20.14
C GLY A 37 -14.35 33.31 -18.98
N THR A 38 -15.05 33.35 -17.85
CA THR A 38 -14.58 34.04 -16.65
C THR A 38 -13.93 33.01 -15.75
N ILE A 39 -12.60 33.08 -15.61
CA ILE A 39 -11.87 32.25 -14.64
C ILE A 39 -11.66 33.10 -13.38
N TYR A 40 -12.12 32.59 -12.24
CA TYR A 40 -11.95 33.22 -10.94
C TYR A 40 -10.66 32.74 -10.26
N SER A 41 -10.36 31.45 -10.35
CA SER A 41 -9.15 30.84 -9.80
C SER A 41 -8.74 29.59 -10.60
N ALA A 42 -7.46 29.29 -10.70
CA ALA A 42 -6.99 28.05 -11.31
C ALA A 42 -5.60 27.63 -10.83
N ILE A 43 -5.36 26.31 -10.79
CA ILE A 43 -4.05 25.72 -10.52
C ILE A 43 -3.67 24.68 -11.58
N SER A 44 -2.41 24.72 -12.03
CA SER A 44 -1.77 23.68 -12.86
C SER A 44 -1.01 22.71 -11.96
N LYS A 45 -1.17 21.39 -12.19
CA LYS A 45 -0.54 20.33 -11.38
C LYS A 45 0.38 19.39 -12.15
N GLY A 46 0.58 19.68 -13.43
CA GLY A 46 1.40 18.85 -14.31
C GLY A 46 0.65 17.65 -14.90
N GLY A 47 1.17 17.12 -16.00
CA GLY A 47 0.57 15.97 -16.69
C GLY A 47 -0.75 16.31 -17.39
N GLY A 48 -0.94 17.59 -17.78
CA GLY A 48 -2.15 18.05 -18.44
C GLY A 48 -3.35 18.29 -17.53
N ILE A 49 -3.17 18.33 -16.19
CA ILE A 49 -4.25 18.47 -15.22
C ILE A 49 -4.31 19.89 -14.67
N PHE A 50 -5.49 20.51 -14.78
CA PHE A 50 -5.78 21.84 -14.23
C PHE A 50 -7.08 21.79 -13.43
N ILE A 51 -7.09 22.41 -12.25
CA ILE A 51 -8.32 22.63 -11.48
C ILE A 51 -8.69 24.10 -11.59
N ILE A 52 -9.92 24.38 -12.00
CA ILE A 52 -10.35 25.67 -12.53
C ILE A 52 -11.71 26.03 -11.93
N ASP A 53 -11.79 27.14 -11.22
CA ASP A 53 -13.03 27.76 -10.78
C ASP A 53 -13.45 28.84 -11.79
N ALA A 54 -14.58 28.62 -12.47
CA ALA A 54 -14.94 29.40 -13.66
C ALA A 54 -16.43 29.38 -14.05
N GLU A 55 -16.82 30.41 -14.79
CA GLU A 55 -17.98 30.44 -15.68
C GLU A 55 -17.52 30.19 -17.12
N LEU A 56 -17.84 29.00 -17.64
CA LEU A 56 -17.44 28.58 -18.99
C LEU A 56 -18.67 28.49 -19.90
N ASN A 57 -18.55 28.99 -21.13
CA ASN A 57 -19.58 28.86 -22.18
C ASN A 57 -20.99 29.39 -21.82
N GLY A 58 -21.10 30.32 -20.87
CA GLY A 58 -22.39 30.88 -20.43
C GLY A 58 -23.18 30.00 -19.47
N GLU A 59 -22.54 28.98 -18.90
CA GLU A 59 -23.05 28.21 -17.75
C GLU A 59 -22.74 28.92 -16.43
N ASP A 60 -23.50 28.59 -15.38
CA ASP A 60 -23.27 29.09 -14.02
C ASP A 60 -21.88 28.67 -13.49
N GLU A 61 -21.33 29.48 -12.59
CA GLU A 61 -20.02 29.28 -11.95
C GLU A 61 -19.89 27.86 -11.35
N ALA A 62 -18.76 27.21 -11.62
CA ALA A 62 -18.45 25.89 -11.11
C ALA A 62 -16.94 25.63 -11.07
N VAL A 63 -16.54 24.67 -10.25
CA VAL A 63 -15.17 24.14 -10.25
C VAL A 63 -15.06 22.95 -11.21
N TYR A 64 -14.03 22.94 -12.05
CA TYR A 64 -13.77 21.95 -13.08
C TYR A 64 -12.36 21.37 -12.95
N CYS A 65 -12.21 20.08 -13.23
CA CYS A 65 -10.95 19.46 -13.60
C CYS A 65 -10.83 19.42 -15.12
N TYR A 66 -9.85 20.12 -15.69
CA TYR A 66 -9.46 19.99 -17.09
C TYR A 66 -8.35 18.94 -17.22
N LYS A 67 -8.60 17.94 -18.07
CA LYS A 67 -7.61 16.89 -18.41
C LYS A 67 -7.85 16.37 -19.82
N ASP A 68 -6.78 16.19 -20.59
CA ASP A 68 -6.83 15.64 -21.96
C ASP A 68 -7.83 16.37 -22.89
N GLY A 69 -7.92 17.70 -22.77
CA GLY A 69 -8.84 18.52 -23.57
C GLY A 69 -10.30 18.51 -23.11
N LYS A 70 -10.60 17.95 -21.93
CA LYS A 70 -11.96 17.80 -21.40
C LYS A 70 -12.10 18.44 -20.04
N TYR A 71 -13.21 19.16 -19.85
CA TYR A 71 -13.64 19.66 -18.54
C TYR A 71 -14.56 18.65 -17.87
N THR A 72 -14.26 18.33 -16.62
CA THR A 72 -15.09 17.51 -15.73
C THR A 72 -15.49 18.37 -14.55
N LYS A 73 -16.81 18.58 -14.35
CA LYS A 73 -17.30 19.35 -13.21
C LYS A 73 -17.05 18.59 -11.90
N LEU A 74 -16.52 19.27 -10.91
CA LEU A 74 -16.34 18.76 -9.55
C LEU A 74 -17.57 19.17 -8.73
N ASP A 75 -18.60 18.32 -8.74
CA ASP A 75 -19.93 18.61 -8.22
C ASP A 75 -19.96 19.13 -6.78
N ASP A 76 -19.08 18.62 -5.92
CA ASP A 76 -19.07 18.96 -4.49
C ASP A 76 -17.99 20.00 -4.14
N ALA A 77 -17.17 20.42 -5.12
CA ALA A 77 -16.29 21.56 -4.97
C ALA A 77 -17.10 22.85 -5.11
N LYS A 78 -17.09 23.69 -4.08
CA LYS A 78 -17.91 24.91 -4.05
C LYS A 78 -17.16 26.05 -4.74
N PRO A 79 -17.78 26.74 -5.70
CA PRO A 79 -17.20 27.94 -6.29
C PRO A 79 -16.91 29.01 -5.24
N GLY A 80 -15.82 29.75 -5.44
CA GLY A 80 -15.32 30.75 -4.51
C GLY A 80 -14.50 30.19 -3.33
N ASP A 81 -14.50 28.87 -3.10
CA ASP A 81 -13.58 28.25 -2.14
C ASP A 81 -12.16 28.19 -2.71
N THR A 82 -11.16 28.27 -1.84
CA THR A 82 -9.75 28.33 -2.26
C THR A 82 -9.26 26.94 -2.71
N ILE A 83 -8.90 26.82 -3.98
CA ILE A 83 -8.24 25.62 -4.51
C ILE A 83 -6.78 25.60 -4.02
N SER A 84 -6.45 24.65 -3.14
CA SER A 84 -5.16 24.63 -2.44
C SER A 84 -4.16 23.71 -3.13
N ASP A 85 -4.49 22.44 -3.33
CA ASP A 85 -3.55 21.44 -3.85
C ASP A 85 -4.22 20.26 -4.59
N LEU A 86 -3.44 19.41 -5.25
CA LEU A 86 -3.88 18.11 -5.76
C LEU A 86 -3.02 17.01 -5.11
N CYS A 87 -3.61 16.30 -4.15
CA CYS A 87 -2.98 15.26 -3.38
C CYS A 87 -3.06 13.91 -4.11
N GLU A 88 -1.96 13.13 -4.08
CA GLU A 88 -1.87 11.80 -4.69
C GLU A 88 -2.27 11.74 -6.19
N ASN A 89 -2.20 12.87 -6.90
CA ASN A 89 -2.69 13.04 -8.27
C ASN A 89 -4.19 12.72 -8.46
N GLN A 90 -4.99 12.75 -7.39
CA GLN A 90 -6.42 12.39 -7.44
C GLN A 90 -7.33 13.29 -6.59
N TYR A 91 -6.89 13.78 -5.44
CA TYR A 91 -7.77 14.51 -4.51
C TYR A 91 -7.44 16.00 -4.49
N VAL A 92 -8.37 16.85 -4.95
CA VAL A 92 -8.22 18.30 -4.84
C VAL A 92 -8.47 18.72 -3.40
N GLU A 93 -7.49 19.34 -2.77
CA GLU A 93 -7.65 20.01 -1.48
C GLU A 93 -8.31 21.37 -1.71
N MET A 94 -9.51 21.53 -1.18
CA MET A 94 -10.30 22.75 -1.19
C MET A 94 -10.32 23.34 0.22
N LYS A 95 -10.36 24.67 0.32
CA LYS A 95 -10.41 25.37 1.60
C LYS A 95 -11.57 26.35 1.60
N ASP A 96 -12.51 26.15 2.52
CA ASP A 96 -13.71 26.97 2.64
C ASP A 96 -13.42 28.35 3.25
N SER A 97 -14.42 29.24 3.23
CA SER A 97 -14.32 30.58 3.80
C SER A 97 -14.06 30.63 5.32
N ASN A 98 -14.17 29.51 6.03
CA ASN A 98 -13.92 29.38 7.47
C ASN A 98 -12.55 28.74 7.77
N ASP A 99 -11.68 28.65 6.77
CA ASP A 99 -10.38 27.97 6.82
C ASP A 99 -10.45 26.44 7.06
N ASN A 100 -11.59 25.79 6.80
CA ASN A 100 -11.69 24.32 6.86
C ASN A 100 -11.28 23.71 5.52
N PHE A 101 -10.41 22.69 5.58
CA PHE A 101 -10.04 21.90 4.42
C PHE A 101 -11.02 20.75 4.19
N TYR A 102 -11.38 20.53 2.92
CA TYR A 102 -12.11 19.36 2.45
C TYR A 102 -11.48 18.88 1.14
N TYR A 103 -11.71 17.62 0.77
CA TYR A 103 -11.06 17.01 -0.39
C TYR A 103 -12.08 16.53 -1.39
N VAL A 104 -11.85 16.79 -2.68
CA VAL A 104 -12.74 16.39 -3.76
C VAL A 104 -11.98 15.50 -4.72
N ASP A 105 -12.46 14.28 -4.96
CA ASP A 105 -11.85 13.35 -5.91
C ASP A 105 -12.11 13.81 -7.34
N ILE A 106 -11.05 14.03 -8.14
CA ILE A 106 -11.16 14.48 -9.53
C ILE A 106 -11.80 13.44 -10.46
N ILE A 107 -11.82 12.16 -10.06
CA ILE A 107 -12.40 11.07 -10.84
C ILE A 107 -13.93 11.05 -10.65
N THR A 108 -14.39 11.20 -9.41
CA THR A 108 -15.82 11.13 -9.07
C THR A 108 -16.50 12.48 -9.05
N GLY A 109 -15.75 13.57 -8.88
CA GLY A 109 -16.25 14.92 -8.67
C GLY A 109 -16.85 15.16 -7.27
N LYS A 110 -16.69 14.21 -6.34
CA LYS A 110 -17.35 14.22 -5.02
C LYS A 110 -16.39 14.47 -3.87
N GLU A 111 -16.90 15.12 -2.83
CA GLU A 111 -16.19 15.31 -1.57
C GLU A 111 -15.92 13.92 -0.96
N THR A 112 -14.73 13.73 -0.40
CA THR A 112 -14.25 12.44 0.10
C THR A 112 -13.41 12.58 1.35
N ASP A 113 -13.63 11.66 2.29
CA ASP A 113 -12.79 11.48 3.48
C ASP A 113 -11.70 10.41 3.27
N ALA A 114 -11.62 9.82 2.07
CA ALA A 114 -10.64 8.77 1.75
C ALA A 114 -9.18 9.25 1.81
N TYR A 115 -8.97 10.56 1.70
CA TYR A 115 -7.68 11.21 1.87
C TYR A 115 -7.80 12.29 2.95
N ASN A 116 -6.92 12.26 3.94
CA ASN A 116 -6.88 13.27 4.99
C ASN A 116 -5.43 13.55 5.41
N ARG A 117 -4.91 14.71 4.98
CA ARG A 117 -3.54 15.15 5.27
C ARG A 117 -3.24 15.24 6.76
N GLU A 118 -4.24 15.51 7.62
CA GLU A 118 -4.00 15.47 9.07
C GLU A 118 -3.77 14.06 9.60
N ILE A 119 -4.49 13.06 9.06
CA ILE A 119 -4.32 11.65 9.43
C ILE A 119 -2.93 11.20 8.99
N ASP A 120 -2.54 11.44 7.74
CA ASP A 120 -1.21 11.11 7.22
C ASP A 120 -0.08 11.73 8.04
N ASN A 121 -0.21 13.01 8.42
CA ASN A 121 0.76 13.69 9.27
C ASN A 121 0.83 13.11 10.68
N LYS A 122 -0.31 12.66 11.25
CA LYS A 122 -0.37 11.98 12.56
C LYS A 122 0.28 10.59 12.47
N GLU A 123 0.03 9.84 11.40
CA GLU A 123 0.66 8.54 11.17
C GLU A 123 2.16 8.64 10.97
N CYS A 124 2.62 9.59 10.14
CA CYS A 124 4.04 9.88 9.94
C CYS A 124 4.72 10.22 11.28
N ALA A 125 4.10 11.08 12.10
CA ALA A 125 4.62 11.43 13.42
C ALA A 125 4.74 10.21 14.36
N ILE A 126 3.80 9.27 14.30
CA ILE A 126 3.84 8.02 15.07
C ILE A 126 5.00 7.13 14.59
N LYS A 127 5.13 6.94 13.27
CA LYS A 127 6.22 6.15 12.66
C LYS A 127 7.59 6.73 13.00
N LEU A 128 7.74 8.06 12.89
CA LEU A 128 8.95 8.79 13.25
C LEU A 128 9.31 8.60 14.73
N ARG A 129 8.34 8.80 15.64
CA ARG A 129 8.57 8.64 17.08
C ARG A 129 9.01 7.22 17.42
N ASN A 130 8.40 6.22 16.80
CA ASN A 130 8.78 4.81 17.01
C ASN A 130 10.21 4.54 16.53
N LYS A 131 10.63 5.12 15.41
CA LYS A 131 12.00 5.00 14.90
C LYS A 131 13.01 5.70 15.81
N ILE A 132 12.76 6.95 16.22
CA ILE A 132 13.63 7.68 17.17
C ILE A 132 13.72 6.97 18.53
N LYS A 133 12.62 6.37 19.03
CA LYS A 133 12.67 5.58 20.28
C LYS A 133 13.56 4.34 20.18
N LYS A 134 13.58 3.71 18.99
CA LYS A 134 14.31 2.49 18.73
C LYS A 134 15.80 2.76 18.49
N ASP A 135 16.11 3.72 17.64
CA ASP A 135 17.45 3.95 17.09
C ASP A 135 17.82 5.45 17.15
N ASN A 136 18.11 5.98 18.36
CA ASN A 136 18.69 7.31 18.57
C ASN A 136 20.06 7.26 19.28
N ASP A 137 20.86 8.29 19.07
CA ASP A 137 22.22 8.48 19.60
C ASP A 137 22.25 9.03 21.03
N GLY A 138 21.10 9.06 21.70
CA GLY A 138 20.94 9.63 23.04
C GLY A 138 20.96 11.17 23.07
N ARG A 139 21.07 11.88 21.94
CA ARG A 139 20.90 13.35 21.93
C ARG A 139 19.44 13.76 21.97
N LEU A 140 18.56 13.01 21.30
CA LEU A 140 17.13 13.29 21.22
C LEU A 140 16.35 12.60 22.35
N SER A 141 15.51 13.38 23.03
CA SER A 141 14.61 12.89 24.06
C SER A 141 13.62 11.86 23.49
N LYS A 142 13.55 10.70 24.15
CA LYS A 142 12.69 9.59 23.72
C LYS A 142 11.19 9.84 23.95
N ASP A 143 10.85 10.80 24.80
CA ASP A 143 9.48 11.00 25.28
C ASP A 143 8.83 12.31 24.83
N THR A 144 9.59 13.23 24.22
CA THR A 144 9.10 14.59 23.90
C THR A 144 9.39 15.00 22.46
N TYR A 145 8.33 15.33 21.73
CA TYR A 145 8.40 16.08 20.47
C TYR A 145 7.37 17.20 20.52
N ILE A 146 7.71 18.36 19.97
CA ILE A 146 6.78 19.50 19.89
C ILE A 146 6.33 19.64 18.43
N LYS A 147 5.01 19.63 18.24
CA LYS A 147 4.37 19.90 16.95
C LYS A 147 4.22 21.41 16.78
N ASN A 148 5.02 22.00 15.90
CA ASN A 148 4.74 23.27 15.21
C ASN A 148 4.93 22.91 13.72
N THR A 149 3.97 22.93 12.80
CA THR A 149 2.84 23.84 12.61
C THR A 149 1.77 23.12 11.77
N VAL A 150 0.49 23.37 12.03
CA VAL A 150 -0.60 23.17 11.05
C VAL A 150 -0.56 24.38 10.14
N ALA A 151 0.12 24.22 9.01
CA ALA A 151 -0.04 24.92 7.74
C ALA A 151 1.18 24.50 6.91
N ALA A 152 0.96 23.71 5.87
CA ALA A 152 1.84 23.79 4.71
C ALA A 152 1.58 25.15 4.04
N ASP A 153 1.96 26.27 4.67
CA ASP A 153 2.11 27.52 3.92
C ASP A 153 3.45 27.54 3.16
N ALA A 154 4.35 26.61 3.49
CA ALA A 154 5.43 26.21 2.60
C ALA A 154 5.55 24.69 2.62
N VAL A 155 4.86 24.04 1.69
CA VAL A 155 5.48 22.92 0.96
C VAL A 155 6.93 23.32 0.70
N ILE A 156 7.93 22.46 0.93
CA ILE A 156 9.24 22.75 0.37
C ILE A 156 9.03 22.78 -1.14
N GLY A 157 8.92 23.98 -1.73
CA GLY A 157 8.51 24.14 -3.12
C GLY A 157 9.48 23.40 -4.03
N GLY A 158 9.05 22.24 -4.53
CA GLY A 158 9.91 21.30 -5.23
C GLY A 158 9.19 20.02 -5.67
N THR A 159 9.11 19.88 -6.99
CA THR A 159 8.61 18.81 -7.89
C THR A 159 8.25 17.37 -7.44
N THR A 160 8.58 16.80 -6.27
CA THR A 160 8.49 15.30 -6.17
C THR A 160 8.24 14.59 -4.82
N THR A 161 8.36 15.18 -3.61
CA THR A 161 8.17 14.39 -2.36
C THR A 161 7.62 15.18 -1.16
N LEU A 162 6.64 14.64 -0.42
CA LEU A 162 6.16 15.22 0.84
C LEU A 162 7.06 14.77 2.02
N TRP A 163 8.04 15.60 2.40
CA TRP A 163 8.79 15.49 3.67
C TRP A 163 8.29 16.55 4.67
N SER A 164 8.21 16.17 5.95
CA SER A 164 7.72 17.03 7.04
C SER A 164 8.85 17.35 8.03
N GLN A 165 8.89 18.60 8.52
CA GLN A 165 9.81 19.02 9.59
C GLN A 165 9.19 18.76 10.98
N TYR A 166 10.01 18.28 11.91
CA TYR A 166 9.66 18.03 13.31
C TYR A 166 10.75 18.58 14.22
N SER A 167 10.38 19.21 15.34
CA SER A 167 11.34 19.63 16.37
C SER A 167 11.35 18.65 17.54
N TYR A 168 12.50 18.03 17.79
CA TYR A 168 12.70 17.07 18.87
C TYR A 168 13.51 17.67 20.00
N LYS A 169 13.09 17.41 21.24
CA LYS A 169 13.79 17.92 22.42
C LYS A 169 15.15 17.26 22.56
N LEU A 170 16.18 18.03 22.89
CA LEU A 170 17.51 17.54 23.22
C LEU A 170 17.58 17.14 24.70
N ASP A 171 18.27 16.04 25.01
CA ASP A 171 18.48 15.59 26.39
C ASP A 171 19.49 16.48 27.16
N THR A 172 20.35 17.17 26.42
CA THR A 172 21.23 18.23 26.96
C THR A 172 21.15 19.47 26.09
N THR A 173 21.03 20.62 26.73
CA THR A 173 21.06 21.93 26.06
C THR A 173 22.38 22.11 25.31
N ASN A 174 22.33 22.62 24.08
CA ASN A 174 23.53 22.84 23.28
C ASN A 174 24.30 24.12 23.71
N LEU A 175 25.41 24.40 23.03
CA LEU A 175 26.31 25.53 23.35
C LEU A 175 25.67 26.92 23.24
N ILE A 176 24.57 27.06 22.48
CA ILE A 176 23.85 28.32 22.28
C ILE A 176 22.53 28.37 23.08
N GLY A 177 22.30 27.42 23.99
CA GLY A 177 21.08 27.39 24.81
C GLY A 177 19.84 26.77 24.13
N LYS A 178 19.98 26.21 22.92
CA LYS A 178 18.88 25.55 22.20
C LYS A 178 18.55 24.21 22.87
N GLU A 179 17.26 23.99 23.10
CA GLU A 179 16.72 22.78 23.71
C GLU A 179 16.13 21.79 22.70
N TYR A 180 16.17 22.09 21.40
CA TYR A 180 15.52 21.28 20.34
C TYR A 180 16.40 21.15 19.09
N SER A 181 16.31 20.02 18.39
CA SER A 181 16.90 19.79 17.07
C SER A 181 15.81 19.69 15.99
N ASN A 182 16.09 20.19 14.79
CA ASN A 182 15.21 20.04 13.63
C ASN A 182 15.48 18.71 12.90
N VAL A 183 14.42 17.91 12.74
CA VAL A 183 14.43 16.60 12.08
C VAL A 183 13.46 16.64 10.89
N TYR A 184 13.90 16.22 9.71
CA TYR A 184 13.02 16.06 8.55
C TYR A 184 12.67 14.59 8.38
N ALA A 185 11.40 14.25 8.12
CA ALA A 185 10.97 12.87 7.90
C ALA A 185 10.01 12.70 6.72
N ASP A 186 10.11 11.58 6.02
CA ASP A 186 9.14 11.14 5.01
C ASP A 186 7.89 10.51 5.64
N LYS A 187 6.87 10.21 4.83
CA LYS A 187 5.60 9.59 5.26
C LYS A 187 5.73 8.25 6.00
N ASP A 188 6.87 7.56 5.84
CA ASP A 188 7.16 6.28 6.48
C ASP A 188 8.00 6.47 7.76
N GLY A 189 8.25 7.72 8.15
CA GLY A 189 8.99 8.12 9.33
C GLY A 189 10.52 7.93 9.19
N ASN A 190 11.05 7.68 7.99
CA ASN A 190 12.50 7.75 7.78
C ASN A 190 12.92 9.21 7.90
N TYR A 191 14.01 9.48 8.62
CA TYR A 191 14.34 10.85 8.99
C TYR A 191 15.83 11.18 8.88
N VAL A 192 16.12 12.48 8.74
CA VAL A 192 17.46 13.05 8.82
C VAL A 192 17.50 14.13 9.90
N ASP A 193 18.52 14.08 10.78
CA ASP A 193 18.77 15.16 11.75
C ASP A 193 19.54 16.27 11.06
N ALA A 194 18.88 17.41 10.88
CA ALA A 194 19.42 18.51 10.11
C ALA A 194 20.44 19.33 10.91
N ASP A 195 20.31 19.44 12.24
CA ASP A 195 21.15 20.33 13.04
C ASP A 195 22.39 19.64 13.65
N TYR A 196 22.66 18.38 13.25
CA TYR A 196 23.83 17.65 13.73
C TYR A 196 25.01 17.63 12.76
N ASN A 197 24.84 17.10 11.55
CA ASN A 197 25.95 16.93 10.60
C ASN A 197 26.24 18.25 9.87
N ILE A 198 27.51 18.69 9.86
CA ILE A 198 27.95 19.95 9.24
C ILE A 198 28.76 19.75 7.95
N GLY A 199 28.93 18.51 7.48
CA GLY A 199 29.48 18.22 6.15
C GLY A 199 31.00 18.30 6.01
N ASN A 200 31.74 17.97 7.08
CA ASN A 200 33.22 17.98 7.16
C ASN A 200 33.85 19.31 6.73
N ILE A 201 33.94 20.22 7.70
CA ILE A 201 34.63 21.50 7.53
C ILE A 201 35.99 21.43 8.21
N ARG A 202 36.99 22.07 7.61
CA ARG A 202 38.33 22.17 8.22
C ARG A 202 38.56 23.58 8.72
N VAL A 203 38.96 23.66 9.99
CA VAL A 203 39.15 24.91 10.74
C VAL A 203 40.63 25.09 11.03
N TYR A 204 41.13 26.30 10.80
CA TYR A 204 42.49 26.74 11.09
C TYR A 204 42.46 27.77 12.22
N THR A 205 43.32 27.60 13.21
CA THR A 205 43.56 28.61 14.25
C THR A 205 44.44 29.72 13.70
N THR A 206 44.40 30.91 14.32
CA THR A 206 45.28 32.04 13.93
C THR A 206 46.78 31.74 14.04
N THR A 207 47.16 30.65 14.71
CA THR A 207 48.53 30.17 14.85
C THR A 207 48.94 29.14 13.79
N GLY A 208 48.04 28.77 12.86
CA GLY A 208 48.32 27.94 11.70
C GLY A 208 48.11 26.43 11.89
N TYR A 209 47.47 26.01 12.99
CA TYR A 209 47.11 24.61 13.25
C TYR A 209 45.68 24.34 12.80
N SER A 210 45.36 23.08 12.48
CA SER A 210 44.06 22.75 11.90
C SER A 210 43.43 21.49 12.46
N VAL A 211 42.10 21.46 12.45
CA VAL A 211 41.31 20.26 12.75
C VAL A 211 40.09 20.18 11.82
N SER A 212 39.67 18.96 11.46
CA SER A 212 38.43 18.71 10.72
C SER A 212 37.29 18.46 11.69
N ILE A 213 36.16 19.13 11.47
CA ILE A 213 34.97 19.12 12.32
C ILE A 213 33.80 18.63 11.47
N ASN A 214 33.07 17.63 11.96
CA ASN A 214 32.05 16.93 11.18
C ASN A 214 30.63 17.08 11.74
N ASN A 215 30.50 17.27 13.05
CA ASN A 215 29.20 17.38 13.71
C ASN A 215 29.16 18.50 14.75
N THR A 216 27.93 18.91 15.07
CA THR A 216 27.58 19.81 16.17
C THR A 216 27.90 19.18 17.52
N ASN A 217 28.37 19.98 18.47
CA ASN A 217 28.66 19.64 19.87
C ASN A 217 29.74 18.57 20.14
N ASP A 218 30.20 17.84 19.13
CA ASP A 218 31.36 16.96 19.19
C ASP A 218 32.63 17.76 19.54
N THR A 219 33.51 17.15 20.35
CA THR A 219 34.76 17.78 20.78
C THR A 219 35.92 17.37 19.88
N TYR A 220 36.66 18.37 19.38
CA TYR A 220 37.82 18.18 18.51
C TYR A 220 39.05 18.85 19.12
N GLU A 221 40.19 18.17 19.15
CA GLU A 221 41.40 18.71 19.77
C GLU A 221 42.39 19.26 18.73
N VAL A 222 42.94 20.45 19.01
CA VAL A 222 44.06 21.03 18.27
C VAL A 222 45.17 21.41 19.25
N LYS A 223 46.41 21.00 18.94
CA LYS A 223 47.59 21.35 19.74
C LYS A 223 48.28 22.54 19.11
N GLU A 224 48.43 23.63 19.87
CA GLU A 224 49.03 24.86 19.39
C GLU A 224 50.53 24.95 19.73
N LYS A 225 51.21 25.93 19.12
CA LYS A 225 52.66 26.13 19.25
C LYS A 225 53.10 26.57 20.65
N ASP A 226 52.19 27.15 21.41
CA ASP A 226 52.37 27.56 22.80
C ASP A 226 52.44 26.37 23.78
N GLY A 227 52.18 25.15 23.29
CA GLY A 227 52.24 23.91 24.06
C GLY A 227 50.91 23.51 24.68
N TYR A 228 49.85 24.32 24.53
CA TYR A 228 48.52 24.04 25.04
C TYR A 228 47.68 23.24 24.04
N THR A 229 46.78 22.41 24.56
CA THR A 229 45.74 21.74 23.78
C THR A 229 44.43 22.50 23.92
N TYR A 230 43.84 22.88 22.79
CA TYR A 230 42.52 23.49 22.73
C TYR A 230 41.48 22.47 22.27
N GLU A 231 40.32 22.51 22.90
CA GLU A 231 39.14 21.75 22.49
C GLU A 231 38.20 22.67 21.73
N LEU A 232 37.88 22.31 20.49
CA LEU A 232 36.95 22.99 19.61
C LEU A 232 35.64 22.24 19.53
N LYS A 233 34.55 22.98 19.38
CA LYS A 233 33.20 22.48 19.06
C LYS A 233 32.58 23.36 17.98
N ALA A 234 31.79 22.77 17.10
CA ALA A 234 30.93 23.53 16.21
C ALA A 234 29.48 23.49 16.68
N GLN A 235 28.75 24.54 16.33
CA GLN A 235 27.29 24.59 16.45
C GLN A 235 26.72 25.13 15.14
N ILE A 236 25.81 24.36 14.55
CA ILE A 236 24.99 24.81 13.42
C ILE A 236 23.55 25.08 13.86
N ASP A 237 22.97 26.15 13.35
CA ASP A 237 21.57 26.51 13.59
C ASP A 237 20.92 26.91 12.25
N GLY A 238 20.05 26.04 11.73
CA GLY A 238 19.45 26.19 10.42
C GLY A 238 17.98 26.63 10.45
N ASP A 239 17.60 27.45 9.46
CA ASP A 239 16.21 27.77 9.16
C ASP A 239 15.54 26.59 8.41
N PHE A 240 14.22 26.71 8.16
CA PHE A 240 13.50 25.81 7.25
C PHE A 240 14.15 25.80 5.85
N PRO A 241 14.19 24.66 5.13
CA PRO A 241 14.77 24.61 3.79
C PRO A 241 14.04 25.58 2.85
N TYR A 242 14.80 26.29 2.01
CA TYR A 242 14.20 27.21 1.04
C TYR A 242 13.56 26.46 -0.13
N CYS A 243 14.19 25.37 -0.55
CA CYS A 243 13.72 24.52 -1.64
C CYS A 243 14.34 23.14 -1.55
N GLU A 244 13.88 22.24 -2.41
CA GLU A 244 14.37 20.87 -2.53
C GLU A 244 14.48 20.43 -3.98
N ASN A 245 15.29 19.40 -4.19
CA ASN A 245 15.22 18.55 -5.38
C ASN A 245 14.84 17.11 -4.95
N PRO A 246 14.68 16.15 -5.87
CA PRO A 246 14.32 14.77 -5.52
C PRO A 246 15.26 14.09 -4.51
N ASN A 247 16.52 14.52 -4.45
CA ASN A 247 17.59 13.92 -3.65
C ASN A 247 18.01 14.75 -2.44
N ASP A 248 17.89 16.09 -2.47
CA ASP A 248 18.53 16.98 -1.51
C ASP A 248 17.63 18.14 -1.06
N PHE A 249 17.84 18.59 0.19
CA PHE A 249 17.34 19.84 0.74
C PHE A 249 18.38 20.96 0.64
N TYR A 250 17.94 22.18 0.32
CA TYR A 250 18.77 23.38 0.34
C TYR A 250 18.32 24.31 1.46
N ARG A 251 19.21 24.57 2.43
CA ARG A 251 18.89 25.46 3.56
C ARG A 251 20.00 26.47 3.84
N LYS A 252 19.63 27.60 4.43
CA LYS A 252 20.57 28.53 5.07
C LYS A 252 20.73 28.16 6.53
N ALA A 253 21.95 28.25 7.03
CA ALA A 253 22.26 28.04 8.43
C ALA A 253 23.31 29.02 8.94
N LYS A 254 23.36 29.17 10.26
CA LYS A 254 24.39 29.88 11.02
C LYS A 254 25.38 28.86 11.56
N LEU A 255 26.66 29.02 11.24
CA LEU A 255 27.74 28.18 11.74
C LEU A 255 28.58 28.99 12.74
N SER A 256 28.78 28.44 13.94
CA SER A 256 29.66 29.01 14.97
C SER A 256 30.67 27.99 15.48
N ILE A 257 31.87 28.47 15.83
CA ILE A 257 32.97 27.68 16.40
C ILE A 257 33.24 28.17 17.81
N TRP A 258 33.35 27.23 18.74
CA TRP A 258 33.59 27.46 20.15
C TRP A 258 34.87 26.75 20.57
N ALA A 259 35.65 27.35 21.47
CA ALA A 259 36.86 26.73 21.99
C ALA A 259 37.02 26.92 23.49
N ARG A 260 37.76 25.99 24.12
CA ARG A 260 38.32 26.16 25.46
C ARG A 260 39.75 25.65 25.53
N ASN A 261 40.54 26.20 26.43
CA ASN A 261 41.84 25.63 26.77
C ASN A 261 41.64 24.40 27.67
N LYS A 262 41.98 23.23 27.15
CA LYS A 262 41.80 21.93 27.83
C LYS A 262 42.67 21.83 29.09
N ASP A 263 43.91 22.30 29.00
CA ASP A 263 44.90 22.16 30.07
C ASP A 263 44.62 23.10 31.25
N LEU A 264 43.75 24.10 31.06
CA LEU A 264 43.33 25.06 32.09
C LEU A 264 41.87 24.86 32.57
N ASN A 265 41.15 23.85 32.06
CA ASN A 265 39.74 23.59 32.38
C ASN A 265 38.82 24.84 32.27
N GLY A 266 39.03 25.66 31.24
CA GLY A 266 38.20 26.86 30.99
C GLY A 266 36.79 26.52 30.50
N ASN A 267 35.91 27.53 30.47
CA ASN A 267 34.61 27.44 29.79
C ASN A 267 34.79 27.56 28.27
N TYR A 268 33.83 27.04 27.49
CA TYR A 268 33.80 27.27 26.04
C TYR A 268 33.45 28.72 25.74
N GLU A 269 34.24 29.35 24.87
CA GLU A 269 34.03 30.71 24.36
C GLU A 269 33.78 30.65 22.85
N ASN A 270 32.91 31.52 22.34
CA ASN A 270 32.63 31.64 20.91
C ASN A 270 33.81 32.34 20.22
N ILE A 271 34.48 31.64 19.31
CA ILE A 271 35.71 32.09 18.64
C ILE A 271 35.59 32.14 17.11
N THR A 272 34.38 32.10 16.56
CA THR A 272 34.15 32.03 15.10
C THR A 272 34.89 33.13 14.32
N ASN A 273 34.99 34.33 14.87
CA ASN A 273 35.68 35.48 14.27
C ASN A 273 37.23 35.40 14.33
N SER A 274 37.76 34.38 15.00
CA SER A 274 39.19 34.20 15.29
C SER A 274 39.72 32.88 14.70
N VAL A 275 39.02 32.32 13.71
CA VAL A 275 39.42 31.10 12.99
C VAL A 275 39.25 31.30 11.49
N GLU A 276 39.96 30.49 10.71
CA GLU A 276 39.87 30.46 9.26
C GLU A 276 39.35 29.09 8.78
N PHE A 277 38.70 29.06 7.62
CA PHE A 277 38.10 27.83 7.08
C PHE A 277 38.75 27.44 5.75
N GLY A 278 38.99 26.15 5.54
CA GLY A 278 39.58 25.61 4.30
C GLY A 278 40.72 24.66 4.57
N VAL A 279 41.72 24.59 3.69
CA VAL A 279 42.91 23.72 3.84
C VAL A 279 44.21 24.53 3.86
N SER A 280 45.34 23.87 4.09
CA SER A 280 46.62 24.52 4.44
C SER A 280 47.07 25.64 3.49
N ASN A 281 46.80 25.50 2.19
CA ASN A 281 47.22 26.47 1.18
C ASN A 281 46.04 27.28 0.60
N ASN A 282 44.83 27.07 1.13
CA ASN A 282 43.59 27.71 0.68
C ASN A 282 42.59 27.75 1.85
N HIS A 283 42.88 28.57 2.86
CA HIS A 283 42.03 28.84 4.01
C HIS A 283 41.80 30.34 4.10
N HIS A 284 40.61 30.72 4.55
CA HIS A 284 40.15 32.11 4.52
C HIS A 284 39.44 32.47 5.82
N ALA A 285 39.67 33.69 6.31
CA ALA A 285 38.76 34.33 7.24
C ALA A 285 37.45 34.63 6.51
N VAL A 286 36.32 34.20 7.07
CA VAL A 286 35.01 34.42 6.46
C VAL A 286 34.27 35.56 7.16
N PRO A 287 33.34 36.24 6.46
CA PRO A 287 32.48 37.23 7.08
C PRO A 287 31.69 36.64 8.26
N VAL A 288 31.66 37.39 9.36
CA VAL A 288 30.95 37.01 10.59
C VAL A 288 29.96 38.08 11.00
N SER A 289 28.82 37.62 11.50
CA SER A 289 27.77 38.43 12.11
C SER A 289 27.64 38.08 13.58
N ASN A 290 27.03 38.97 14.37
CA ASN A 290 26.70 38.71 15.78
C ASN A 290 25.24 39.08 16.03
N ASP A 291 24.45 38.12 16.49
CA ASP A 291 23.01 38.29 16.77
C ASP A 291 22.68 38.28 18.27
N GLY A 292 23.70 38.22 19.13
CA GLY A 292 23.55 38.16 20.60
C GLY A 292 23.05 36.81 21.14
N SER A 293 22.50 35.91 20.31
CA SER A 293 22.03 34.59 20.73
C SER A 293 23.07 33.49 20.47
N THR A 294 23.58 33.39 19.24
CA THR A 294 24.60 32.41 18.86
C THR A 294 26.03 32.90 19.07
N GLY A 295 26.19 34.18 19.45
CA GLY A 295 27.47 34.88 19.46
C GLY A 295 27.90 35.24 18.05
N TYR A 296 29.20 35.15 17.74
CA TYR A 296 29.68 35.29 16.37
C TYR A 296 29.38 34.03 15.56
N TYR A 297 28.82 34.21 14.37
CA TYR A 297 28.52 33.15 13.41
C TYR A 297 28.83 33.60 11.98
N THR A 298 29.02 32.63 11.09
CA THR A 298 29.04 32.88 9.64
C THR A 298 27.82 32.24 9.00
N THR A 299 27.24 32.91 8.00
CA THR A 299 26.10 32.38 7.25
C THR A 299 26.59 31.43 6.18
N VAL A 300 26.00 30.23 6.13
CA VAL A 300 26.35 29.17 5.19
C VAL A 300 25.11 28.64 4.49
N MET A 301 25.31 28.09 3.30
CA MET A 301 24.32 27.29 2.60
C MET A 301 24.66 25.80 2.79
N GLN A 302 23.65 25.00 3.10
CA GLN A 302 23.80 23.55 3.20
C GLN A 302 22.97 22.82 2.16
N ILE A 303 23.58 21.80 1.58
CA ILE A 303 22.93 20.78 0.77
C ILE A 303 22.89 19.49 1.60
N ILE A 304 21.69 19.00 1.91
CA ILE A 304 21.47 17.86 2.80
C ILE A 304 20.74 16.77 2.04
N SER A 305 21.36 15.60 1.91
CA SER A 305 20.75 14.44 1.27
C SER A 305 19.52 13.93 2.02
N LYS A 306 18.44 13.67 1.28
CA LYS A 306 17.24 12.95 1.74
C LYS A 306 17.53 11.46 1.98
N ALA A 307 18.47 10.89 1.20
CA ALA A 307 18.92 9.51 1.43
C ALA A 307 19.67 9.42 2.77
N GLN A 308 19.42 8.35 3.51
CA GLN A 308 20.12 8.05 4.76
C GLN A 308 21.47 7.36 4.48
N SER A 309 22.49 7.69 5.27
CA SER A 309 23.80 7.07 5.26
C SER A 309 23.70 5.56 5.54
N SER A 310 24.56 4.78 4.88
CA SER A 310 24.77 3.36 5.23
C SER A 310 25.42 3.20 6.59
N ASP A 311 26.24 4.18 6.98
CA ASP A 311 26.99 4.19 8.23
C ASP A 311 26.17 4.89 9.31
N ALA A 312 26.13 4.28 10.50
CA ALA A 312 25.52 4.88 11.67
C ALA A 312 26.60 5.53 12.55
N ILE A 313 26.43 6.81 12.92
CA ILE A 313 27.22 7.44 14.00
C ILE A 313 26.35 7.37 15.26
N ASP A 314 26.86 6.73 16.31
CA ASP A 314 26.13 6.55 17.57
C ASP A 314 24.74 5.88 17.41
N GLY A 315 24.57 5.02 16.39
CA GLY A 315 23.33 4.27 16.17
C GLY A 315 22.25 4.96 15.34
N ILE A 316 22.48 6.21 14.88
CA ILE A 316 21.58 6.93 13.95
C ILE A 316 22.11 6.87 12.52
N LYS A 317 21.20 6.65 11.56
CA LYS A 317 21.48 6.88 10.13
C LYS A 317 21.29 8.36 9.79
N TYR A 318 22.40 9.08 9.61
CA TYR A 318 22.39 10.51 9.21
C TYR A 318 22.03 10.68 7.74
N ALA A 319 21.87 11.92 7.27
CA ALA A 319 21.89 12.20 5.84
C ALA A 319 23.16 11.60 5.21
N GLN A 320 23.01 10.90 4.08
CA GLN A 320 24.09 10.22 3.36
C GLN A 320 25.22 11.17 3.02
N ASN A 321 24.87 12.41 2.66
CA ASN A 321 25.81 13.49 2.41
C ASN A 321 25.24 14.79 2.96
N VAL A 322 26.11 15.56 3.63
CA VAL A 322 25.87 16.97 3.95
C VAL A 322 27.05 17.76 3.42
N LYS A 323 26.80 18.88 2.74
CA LYS A 323 27.84 19.80 2.28
C LYS A 323 27.51 21.21 2.72
N THR A 324 28.49 21.89 3.28
CA THR A 324 28.40 23.28 3.74
C THR A 324 29.23 24.17 2.84
N TYR A 325 28.62 25.25 2.34
CA TYR A 325 29.22 26.26 1.47
C TYR A 325 29.15 27.62 2.14
N PHE A 326 30.27 28.33 2.20
CA PHE A 326 30.32 29.70 2.72
C PHE A 326 29.72 30.65 1.69
N VAL A 327 29.00 31.69 2.16
CA VAL A 327 28.47 32.75 1.30
C VAL A 327 29.58 33.75 0.99
N THR A 328 30.56 33.25 0.24
CA THR A 328 31.78 33.93 -0.18
C THR A 328 32.15 33.53 -1.60
N ASP A 329 33.05 34.29 -2.21
CA ASP A 329 33.72 33.89 -3.44
C ASP A 329 34.85 32.86 -3.17
N LYS A 330 35.54 32.45 -4.23
CA LYS A 330 36.66 31.49 -4.16
C LYS A 330 37.84 31.94 -3.28
N ASP A 331 37.94 33.25 -3.00
CA ASP A 331 39.02 33.92 -2.29
C ASP A 331 38.57 34.34 -0.87
N GLY A 332 37.38 33.93 -0.43
CA GLY A 332 36.84 34.19 0.92
C GLY A 332 36.17 35.55 1.09
N ASN A 333 36.04 36.36 0.04
CA ASN A 333 35.35 37.65 0.12
C ASN A 333 33.84 37.45 0.21
N ALA A 334 33.14 38.30 0.97
CA ALA A 334 31.69 38.22 1.14
C ALA A 334 30.96 38.32 -0.21
N GLU A 335 30.06 37.38 -0.47
CA GLU A 335 29.14 37.42 -1.60
C GLU A 335 27.72 37.75 -1.13
N HIS A 336 26.89 38.24 -2.05
CA HIS A 336 25.51 38.55 -1.75
C HIS A 336 24.54 37.76 -2.64
N ILE A 337 23.78 36.85 -2.04
CA ILE A 337 22.69 36.13 -2.71
C ILE A 337 21.39 36.93 -2.54
N LEU A 338 20.79 37.38 -3.64
CA LEU A 338 19.56 38.18 -3.62
C LEU A 338 18.40 37.51 -2.88
N GLY A 339 18.22 36.20 -3.04
CA GLY A 339 17.20 35.42 -2.36
C GLY A 339 17.36 35.34 -0.83
N LEU A 340 18.50 35.74 -0.29
CA LEU A 340 18.75 35.79 1.17
C LEU A 340 18.53 37.18 1.78
N GLY A 341 18.29 38.21 0.95
CA GLY A 341 18.01 39.58 1.38
C GLY A 341 17.92 40.54 0.20
N THR A 342 17.09 41.59 0.26
CA THR A 342 16.76 42.40 -0.92
C THR A 342 17.89 43.29 -1.45
N SER A 343 19.04 43.39 -0.75
CA SER A 343 20.22 44.15 -1.18
C SER A 343 19.95 45.58 -1.70
N GLY A 344 19.03 46.29 -1.05
CA GLY A 344 18.67 47.66 -1.46
C GLY A 344 17.73 47.75 -2.66
N LYS A 345 17.18 46.64 -3.15
CA LYS A 345 16.02 46.59 -4.04
C LYS A 345 14.72 46.71 -3.24
N THR A 346 13.73 47.37 -3.84
CA THR A 346 12.33 47.36 -3.38
C THR A 346 11.71 46.01 -3.72
N GLY A 347 11.03 45.35 -2.77
CA GLY A 347 10.31 44.10 -3.05
C GLY A 347 10.60 42.93 -2.12
N TYR A 348 10.27 41.72 -2.59
CA TYR A 348 10.39 40.45 -1.87
C TYR A 348 11.43 39.54 -2.53
N ALA A 349 12.29 38.92 -1.72
CA ALA A 349 13.35 38.03 -2.18
C ALA A 349 13.00 36.56 -1.91
N MET A 350 13.36 35.67 -2.83
CA MET A 350 13.12 34.23 -2.72
C MET A 350 14.25 33.40 -3.35
N MET A 351 14.34 32.14 -2.92
CA MET A 351 15.17 31.12 -3.57
C MET A 351 14.29 29.98 -4.08
N SER A 352 14.63 29.42 -5.25
CA SER A 352 13.91 28.28 -5.82
C SER A 352 14.87 27.33 -6.53
N GLY A 353 14.60 26.04 -6.50
CA GLY A 353 15.47 25.01 -7.06
C GLY A 353 14.73 24.14 -8.06
N ASN A 354 15.39 23.80 -9.17
CA ASN A 354 14.87 22.87 -10.17
C ASN A 354 15.96 21.92 -10.69
N ALA A 355 15.61 21.12 -11.71
CA ALA A 355 16.51 20.14 -12.31
C ALA A 355 17.82 20.74 -12.87
N GLU A 356 17.85 22.03 -13.19
CA GLU A 356 19.00 22.72 -13.76
C GLU A 356 19.83 23.49 -12.70
N GLY A 357 19.31 23.69 -11.48
CA GLY A 357 20.07 24.30 -10.39
C GLY A 357 19.24 25.14 -9.43
N LEU A 358 19.96 25.92 -8.59
CA LEU A 358 19.38 26.85 -7.62
C LEU A 358 19.33 28.26 -8.20
N GLN A 359 18.19 28.92 -8.03
CA GLN A 359 17.89 30.26 -8.50
C GLN A 359 17.64 31.18 -7.31
N SER A 360 18.02 32.44 -7.48
CA SER A 360 17.83 33.54 -6.52
C SER A 360 17.07 34.64 -7.24
N ILE A 361 15.94 35.06 -6.67
CA ILE A 361 14.93 35.89 -7.34
C ILE A 361 14.52 37.04 -6.43
N VAL A 362 14.30 38.23 -7.01
CA VAL A 362 13.64 39.36 -6.35
C VAL A 362 12.45 39.82 -7.20
N ILE A 363 11.31 39.98 -6.55
CA ILE A 363 10.07 40.49 -7.14
C ILE A 363 9.88 41.93 -6.65
N ASP A 364 9.98 42.87 -7.57
CA ASP A 364 9.70 44.28 -7.35
C ASP A 364 8.32 44.62 -7.92
N ASP A 365 7.30 44.56 -7.06
CA ASP A 365 5.93 44.81 -7.48
C ASP A 365 5.63 46.30 -7.74
N ALA A 366 6.42 47.20 -7.16
CA ALA A 366 6.26 48.64 -7.35
C ALA A 366 6.69 49.06 -8.75
N ASP A 367 7.83 48.54 -9.21
CA ASP A 367 8.36 48.81 -10.55
C ASP A 367 7.95 47.74 -11.59
N LYS A 368 7.21 46.71 -11.17
CA LYS A 368 6.79 45.54 -11.98
C LYS A 368 7.97 44.85 -12.67
N LYS A 369 9.03 44.58 -11.90
CA LYS A 369 10.24 43.89 -12.35
C LYS A 369 10.53 42.59 -11.60
N LEU A 370 10.94 41.58 -12.34
CA LEU A 370 11.55 40.37 -11.81
C LEU A 370 13.05 40.43 -12.03
N TYR A 371 13.81 40.15 -10.97
CA TYR A 371 15.24 39.97 -11.01
C TYR A 371 15.58 38.52 -10.75
N ALA A 372 16.49 37.92 -11.52
CA ALA A 372 16.95 36.56 -11.32
C ALA A 372 18.46 36.42 -11.52
N GLU A 373 19.06 35.55 -10.71
CA GLU A 373 20.45 35.10 -10.82
C GLU A 373 20.53 33.61 -10.48
N THR A 374 21.55 32.93 -11.00
CA THR A 374 21.80 31.51 -10.71
C THR A 374 22.84 31.39 -9.60
N VAL A 375 22.56 30.55 -8.60
CA VAL A 375 23.47 30.27 -7.50
C VAL A 375 24.10 28.90 -7.71
N SER A 376 25.40 28.88 -7.98
CA SER A 376 26.17 27.65 -8.14
C SER A 376 27.00 27.36 -6.88
N PHE A 377 27.15 26.08 -6.55
CA PHE A 377 27.94 25.63 -5.41
C PHE A 377 29.27 25.06 -5.88
N LYS A 378 30.38 25.68 -5.48
CA LYS A 378 31.73 25.32 -5.96
C LYS A 378 32.65 24.93 -4.82
N SER A 379 33.70 24.19 -5.16
CA SER A 379 34.79 23.85 -4.26
C SER A 379 36.11 24.10 -4.98
N ASN A 380 37.06 24.74 -4.31
CA ASN A 380 38.41 24.94 -4.79
C ASN A 380 39.37 24.46 -3.72
N ASN A 381 40.17 23.44 -4.01
CA ASN A 381 41.16 22.88 -3.08
C ASN A 381 40.63 22.69 -1.64
N GLY A 382 39.41 22.21 -1.45
CA GLY A 382 38.86 21.95 -0.10
C GLY A 382 38.25 23.15 0.64
N TYR A 383 38.12 24.31 -0.01
CA TYR A 383 37.26 25.41 0.43
C TYR A 383 35.98 25.45 -0.41
N ASN A 384 34.81 25.40 0.25
CA ASN A 384 33.50 25.36 -0.39
C ASN A 384 32.84 26.74 -0.34
N TYR A 385 32.45 27.27 -1.51
CA TYR A 385 31.99 28.65 -1.67
C TYR A 385 30.85 28.73 -2.69
N VAL A 386 30.22 29.90 -2.82
CA VAL A 386 29.13 30.14 -3.79
C VAL A 386 29.67 30.90 -5.00
N ASP A 387 29.09 30.63 -6.17
CA ASP A 387 29.36 31.35 -7.40
C ASP A 387 28.04 31.88 -7.95
N ILE A 388 27.91 33.21 -7.94
CA ILE A 388 26.67 33.90 -8.28
C ILE A 388 26.76 34.39 -9.73
N GLY A 389 25.81 33.93 -10.54
CA GLY A 389 25.69 34.34 -11.94
C GLY A 389 25.36 35.81 -12.10
N SER A 390 25.46 36.32 -13.33
CA SER A 390 25.10 37.71 -13.61
C SER A 390 23.62 37.96 -13.35
N LEU A 391 23.30 39.01 -12.58
CA LEU A 391 21.94 39.47 -12.36
C LEU A 391 21.26 39.88 -13.67
N LYS A 392 20.03 39.41 -13.88
CA LYS A 392 19.17 39.77 -15.01
C LYS A 392 17.81 40.24 -14.54
N GLU A 393 17.17 41.08 -15.34
CA GLU A 393 15.83 41.59 -15.06
C GLU A 393 14.89 41.43 -16.27
N THR A 394 13.60 41.32 -16.00
CA THR A 394 12.52 41.46 -16.97
C THR A 394 11.37 42.24 -16.33
N ASP A 395 10.65 43.01 -17.13
CA ASP A 395 9.33 43.50 -16.72
C ASP A 395 8.37 42.29 -16.62
N TYR A 396 7.30 42.43 -15.83
CA TYR A 396 6.24 41.44 -15.75
C TYR A 396 4.86 42.07 -15.50
N ASP A 397 3.84 41.49 -16.14
CA ASP A 397 2.42 41.74 -15.84
C ASP A 397 1.97 40.82 -14.69
N VAL A 398 2.29 39.53 -14.80
CA VAL A 398 2.04 38.50 -13.79
C VAL A 398 3.16 37.45 -13.81
N PHE A 399 3.43 36.80 -12.68
CA PHE A 399 4.45 35.75 -12.56
C PHE A 399 3.91 34.51 -11.84
N GLY A 400 4.61 33.39 -12.03
CA GLY A 400 4.29 32.12 -11.39
C GLY A 400 5.54 31.23 -11.30
N ILE A 401 5.53 30.27 -10.37
CA ILE A 401 6.61 29.31 -10.20
C ILE A 401 6.04 27.91 -10.43
N GLY A 402 6.57 27.22 -11.43
CA GLY A 402 6.20 25.84 -11.77
C GLY A 402 7.41 24.95 -11.69
N SER A 403 7.32 23.82 -11.00
CA SER A 403 8.45 22.87 -10.87
C SER A 403 9.77 23.51 -10.38
N GLY A 404 9.68 24.54 -9.53
CA GLY A 404 10.85 25.28 -9.02
C GLY A 404 11.51 26.22 -10.04
N GLN A 405 10.82 26.50 -11.14
CA GLN A 405 11.26 27.40 -12.21
C GLN A 405 10.33 28.62 -12.26
N ILE A 406 10.90 29.82 -12.35
CA ILE A 406 10.12 31.05 -12.51
C ILE A 406 9.70 31.29 -13.96
N TYR A 407 8.44 31.68 -14.12
CA TYR A 407 7.79 32.10 -15.34
C TYR A 407 7.10 33.44 -15.14
N CYS A 408 6.96 34.22 -16.21
CA CYS A 408 6.17 35.45 -16.19
C CYS A 408 5.49 35.72 -17.52
N ILE A 409 4.44 36.54 -17.48
CA ILE A 409 3.89 37.20 -18.64
C ILE A 409 4.49 38.60 -18.71
N ASP A 410 5.03 38.97 -19.87
CA ASP A 410 5.42 40.34 -20.18
C ASP A 410 4.94 40.68 -21.59
N SER A 411 4.07 41.69 -21.69
CA SER A 411 3.63 42.23 -22.96
C SER A 411 3.01 41.17 -23.89
N GLY A 412 2.28 40.22 -23.30
CA GLY A 412 1.64 39.10 -24.00
C GLY A 412 2.58 37.94 -24.36
N TYR A 413 3.77 37.85 -23.76
CA TYR A 413 4.65 36.70 -23.92
C TYR A 413 4.81 35.95 -22.60
N LEU A 414 4.60 34.64 -22.61
CA LEU A 414 5.09 33.78 -21.54
C LEU A 414 6.60 33.65 -21.66
N LYS A 415 7.31 34.02 -20.61
CA LYS A 415 8.75 33.92 -20.48
C LYS A 415 9.14 33.01 -19.33
N ARG A 416 10.35 32.45 -19.42
CA ARG A 416 10.97 31.61 -18.38
C ARG A 416 12.41 32.05 -18.16
N TRP A 417 12.86 32.09 -16.90
CA TRP A 417 14.28 32.24 -16.61
C TRP A 417 15.07 30.99 -17.03
N ASN A 418 16.11 31.13 -17.85
CA ASN A 418 16.84 29.99 -18.43
C ASN A 418 17.95 29.41 -17.55
N ASN A 419 17.93 29.69 -16.24
CA ASN A 419 18.98 29.27 -15.29
C ASN A 419 20.39 29.77 -15.62
N LYS A 420 20.55 30.78 -16.49
CA LYS A 420 21.87 31.20 -16.95
C LYS A 420 22.01 32.71 -17.03
N ASP A 421 21.35 33.34 -17.98
CA ASP A 421 21.63 34.72 -18.37
C ASP A 421 20.48 35.45 -19.08
N SER A 422 19.30 34.85 -19.25
CA SER A 422 18.16 35.53 -19.86
C SER A 422 16.78 34.96 -19.47
N PHE A 423 15.76 35.80 -19.65
CA PHE A 423 14.36 35.37 -19.67
C PHE A 423 13.94 35.05 -21.11
N GLU A 424 13.84 33.77 -21.43
CA GLU A 424 13.50 33.25 -22.74
C GLU A 424 12.00 33.34 -23.01
N LYS A 425 11.60 33.77 -24.21
CA LYS A 425 10.19 33.77 -24.64
C LYS A 425 9.81 32.37 -25.09
N LEU A 426 8.72 31.84 -24.56
CA LEU A 426 8.20 30.51 -24.89
C LEU A 426 7.03 30.62 -25.86
N TYR A 427 5.97 31.33 -25.46
CA TYR A 427 4.73 31.45 -26.24
C TYR A 427 4.20 32.87 -26.22
N ARG A 428 3.32 33.17 -27.18
CA ARG A 428 2.53 34.38 -27.18
C ARG A 428 1.11 34.05 -26.73
N VAL A 429 0.59 34.87 -25.83
CA VAL A 429 -0.78 34.84 -25.33
C VAL A 429 -1.44 36.21 -25.56
N ASP A 430 -2.75 36.28 -25.36
CA ASP A 430 -3.48 37.55 -25.48
C ASP A 430 -2.90 38.62 -24.54
N ALA A 431 -2.80 39.85 -25.03
CA ALA A 431 -2.17 40.93 -24.26
C ALA A 431 -3.04 41.35 -23.06
N GLY A 432 -2.37 41.55 -21.92
CA GLY A 432 -2.98 41.95 -20.67
C GLY A 432 -3.74 40.82 -19.98
N MET A 433 -3.26 39.57 -20.06
CA MET A 433 -3.55 38.54 -19.07
C MET A 433 -2.98 38.97 -17.72
N THR A 434 -3.72 38.79 -16.64
CA THR A 434 -3.36 39.31 -15.30
C THR A 434 -3.11 38.22 -14.27
N ASN A 435 -3.41 36.97 -14.61
CA ASN A 435 -3.26 35.81 -13.73
C ASN A 435 -2.56 34.66 -14.49
N LEU A 436 -1.78 33.85 -13.77
CA LEU A 436 -0.96 32.76 -14.31
C LEU A 436 -0.88 31.61 -13.29
N SER A 437 -1.10 30.38 -13.75
CA SER A 437 -0.69 29.17 -13.05
C SER A 437 0.10 28.26 -14.02
N VAL A 438 1.20 27.69 -13.54
CA VAL A 438 2.17 26.97 -14.37
C VAL A 438 2.80 25.84 -13.58
N ASN A 439 2.91 24.67 -14.19
CA ASN A 439 3.73 23.57 -13.68
C ASN A 439 5.03 23.43 -14.47
N ASP A 440 4.94 23.48 -15.80
CA ASP A 440 6.04 23.45 -16.76
C ASP A 440 5.58 24.13 -18.07
N PRO A 441 6.45 24.29 -19.10
CA PRO A 441 6.06 24.95 -20.34
C PRO A 441 4.91 24.28 -21.11
N GLY A 442 4.64 22.99 -20.88
CA GLY A 442 3.51 22.28 -21.49
C GLY A 442 2.23 22.37 -20.68
N ASP A 443 2.27 22.88 -19.44
CA ASP A 443 1.17 22.86 -18.48
C ASP A 443 0.94 24.25 -17.86
N VAL A 444 0.32 25.16 -18.64
CA VAL A 444 0.11 26.57 -18.29
C VAL A 444 -1.35 26.98 -18.46
N ILE A 445 -1.89 27.75 -17.51
CA ILE A 445 -3.16 28.47 -17.67
C ILE A 445 -2.94 29.95 -17.36
N VAL A 446 -3.45 30.83 -18.24
CA VAL A 446 -3.43 32.28 -18.06
C VAL A 446 -4.84 32.84 -18.24
N TRP A 447 -5.19 33.87 -17.47
CA TRP A 447 -6.51 34.49 -17.58
C TRP A 447 -6.53 35.97 -17.21
N ASN A 448 -7.57 36.65 -17.67
CA ASN A 448 -7.98 37.97 -17.22
C ASN A 448 -9.49 37.92 -16.96
N GLU A 449 -9.85 37.90 -15.68
CA GLU A 449 -11.23 37.87 -15.20
C GLU A 449 -12.06 39.04 -15.77
N ASN A 450 -11.54 40.27 -15.71
CA ASN A 450 -12.24 41.47 -16.20
C ASN A 450 -12.48 41.49 -17.72
N LYS A 451 -11.71 40.72 -18.48
CA LYS A 451 -11.86 40.60 -19.93
C LYS A 451 -12.64 39.34 -20.33
N GLU A 452 -13.04 38.51 -19.36
CA GLU A 452 -13.71 37.22 -19.58
C GLU A 452 -12.94 36.35 -20.59
N LYS A 453 -11.60 36.31 -20.43
CA LYS A 453 -10.69 35.61 -21.34
C LYS A 453 -9.68 34.75 -20.61
N TYR A 454 -9.41 33.57 -21.16
CA TYR A 454 -8.36 32.67 -20.67
C TYR A 454 -7.73 31.84 -21.80
N SER A 455 -6.55 31.29 -21.54
CA SER A 455 -5.89 30.31 -22.42
C SER A 455 -5.31 29.16 -21.59
N ILE A 456 -5.57 27.93 -22.00
CA ILE A 456 -4.92 26.72 -21.46
C ILE A 456 -3.91 26.21 -22.50
N ILE A 457 -2.67 26.07 -22.06
CA ILE A 457 -1.59 25.41 -22.77
C ILE A 457 -1.42 24.05 -22.09
N SER A 458 -1.95 23.01 -22.73
CA SER A 458 -1.80 21.62 -22.30
C SER A 458 -1.21 20.82 -23.46
N ILE A 459 0.11 20.73 -23.46
CA ILE A 459 0.89 20.09 -24.51
C ILE A 459 1.49 18.82 -23.88
N PRO A 460 1.07 17.61 -24.30
CA PRO A 460 1.76 16.39 -23.92
C PRO A 460 3.25 16.55 -24.23
N PRO A 461 4.19 15.91 -23.51
CA PRO A 461 5.64 16.15 -23.68
C PRO A 461 6.23 15.80 -25.07
N THR A 462 5.43 15.65 -26.12
CA THR A 462 5.78 15.22 -27.47
C THR A 462 5.60 16.28 -28.56
N ALA A 463 5.29 17.54 -28.27
CA ALA A 463 5.41 18.61 -29.26
C ALA A 463 6.68 19.46 -29.00
N PRO A 464 7.66 19.50 -29.93
CA PRO A 464 8.78 20.40 -29.81
C PRO A 464 8.27 21.83 -30.02
N VAL A 465 8.38 22.66 -28.99
CA VAL A 465 8.39 24.11 -29.16
C VAL A 465 9.73 24.43 -29.82
N GLU A 466 9.73 24.60 -31.14
CA GLU A 466 10.89 25.12 -31.86
C GLU A 466 11.16 26.55 -31.37
N ASP A 467 12.18 26.71 -30.54
CA ASP A 467 12.88 27.98 -30.40
C ASP A 467 13.62 28.25 -31.72
N LYS A 468 12.94 28.93 -32.65
CA LYS A 468 13.62 29.51 -33.80
C LYS A 468 14.41 30.72 -33.29
N THR A 469 15.71 30.67 -33.41
CA THR A 469 16.56 31.86 -33.46
C THR A 469 16.96 32.08 -34.91
N LEU A 470 16.73 33.28 -35.45
CA LEU A 470 17.16 33.66 -36.81
C LEU A 470 18.69 33.80 -36.84
N THR A 471 19.32 32.73 -37.34
CA THR A 471 20.60 32.57 -38.03
C THR A 471 21.59 33.75 -38.10
N ALA A 472 22.85 33.42 -37.79
CA ALA A 472 24.00 33.77 -38.63
C ALA A 472 24.72 32.47 -39.05
N THR A 473 25.08 32.40 -40.34
CA THR A 473 25.39 31.23 -41.20
C THR A 473 26.70 30.48 -40.94
N THR A 474 26.70 29.15 -41.13
CA THR A 474 27.78 28.32 -41.76
C THR A 474 27.29 26.86 -42.03
N PRO A 475 27.95 26.03 -42.87
CA PRO A 475 27.33 25.24 -43.97
C PRO A 475 26.58 23.95 -43.59
N ALA A 476 25.68 23.53 -44.47
CA ALA A 476 24.71 22.44 -44.31
C ALA A 476 25.34 21.06 -44.04
N VAL A 477 24.95 20.46 -42.91
CA VAL A 477 25.28 19.09 -42.52
C VAL A 477 24.04 18.21 -42.69
N LYS A 478 24.21 16.95 -43.12
CA LYS A 478 23.11 16.01 -43.37
C LYS A 478 22.68 15.38 -42.03
N THR A 479 21.46 15.68 -41.59
CA THR A 479 20.96 15.41 -40.23
C THR A 479 20.10 14.13 -40.21
N GLY A 480 20.10 13.40 -39.10
CA GLY A 480 19.40 12.12 -38.92
C GLY A 480 20.33 10.92 -38.78
N TRP A 481 19.77 9.72 -38.77
CA TRP A 481 20.54 8.48 -38.69
C TRP A 481 21.47 8.31 -39.90
N ALA A 482 22.76 8.16 -39.62
CA ALA A 482 23.81 7.94 -40.60
C ALA A 482 24.58 6.67 -40.25
N LYS A 483 24.60 5.71 -41.18
CA LYS A 483 25.37 4.47 -41.07
C LYS A 483 26.78 4.67 -41.61
N ALA A 484 27.80 4.40 -40.80
CA ALA A 484 29.19 4.41 -41.21
C ALA A 484 29.54 3.16 -42.04
N ALA A 485 30.67 3.20 -42.76
CA ALA A 485 31.11 2.12 -43.65
C ALA A 485 31.45 0.81 -42.93
N ASP A 486 31.76 0.87 -41.63
CA ASP A 486 31.99 -0.29 -40.76
C ASP A 486 30.69 -0.90 -40.21
N GLY A 487 29.54 -0.33 -40.56
CA GLY A 487 28.21 -0.82 -40.18
C GLY A 487 27.62 -0.18 -38.92
N THR A 488 28.36 0.69 -38.22
CA THR A 488 27.88 1.38 -37.02
C THR A 488 26.91 2.52 -37.36
N TRP A 489 25.95 2.79 -36.47
CA TRP A 489 24.97 3.86 -36.65
C TRP A 489 25.28 5.04 -35.75
N THR A 490 25.23 6.24 -36.28
CA THR A 490 25.35 7.50 -35.53
C THR A 490 24.17 8.38 -35.88
N TYR A 491 23.75 9.26 -34.99
CA TYR A 491 22.71 10.24 -35.30
C TYR A 491 23.34 11.61 -35.42
N VAL A 492 23.30 12.19 -36.61
CA VAL A 492 23.85 13.53 -36.85
C VAL A 492 22.75 14.54 -36.53
N LYS A 493 22.94 15.32 -35.47
CA LYS A 493 21.99 16.34 -35.05
C LYS A 493 21.89 17.44 -36.11
N THR A 494 20.89 18.30 -35.94
CA THR A 494 20.64 19.43 -36.83
C THR A 494 21.78 20.44 -36.88
N ASP A 495 22.60 20.52 -35.83
CA ASP A 495 23.83 21.32 -35.76
C ASP A 495 25.06 20.66 -36.44
N GLY A 496 24.88 19.45 -37.00
CA GLY A 496 25.93 18.69 -37.68
C GLY A 496 26.89 17.92 -36.77
N THR A 497 26.72 18.01 -35.46
CA THR A 497 27.44 17.21 -34.48
C THR A 497 26.78 15.85 -34.28
N LYS A 498 27.50 14.87 -33.73
CA LYS A 498 26.93 13.56 -33.42
C LYS A 498 26.14 13.61 -32.11
N ALA A 499 24.97 12.97 -32.08
CA ALA A 499 24.24 12.72 -30.86
C ALA A 499 24.95 11.69 -30.00
N THR A 500 25.02 12.00 -28.71
CA THR A 500 25.62 11.21 -27.64
C THR A 500 24.62 11.26 -26.47
N GLY A 501 24.50 10.19 -25.70
CA GLY A 501 23.48 10.06 -24.67
C GLY A 501 22.13 9.57 -25.21
N TRP A 502 21.07 9.72 -24.41
CA TRP A 502 19.72 9.36 -24.79
C TRP A 502 19.19 10.25 -25.91
N LEU A 503 18.63 9.62 -26.95
CA LEU A 503 18.03 10.25 -28.12
C LEU A 503 16.64 9.66 -28.31
N GLN A 504 15.60 10.48 -28.24
CA GLN A 504 14.27 10.09 -28.65
C GLN A 504 14.10 10.39 -30.15
N ASP A 505 13.79 9.36 -30.94
CA ASP A 505 13.48 9.50 -32.36
C ASP A 505 12.12 8.82 -32.64
N GLY A 506 11.11 9.65 -32.91
CA GLY A 506 9.70 9.23 -32.93
C GLY A 506 9.21 8.75 -31.56
N ALA A 507 8.53 7.61 -31.53
CA ALA A 507 8.04 6.99 -30.30
C ALA A 507 9.09 6.14 -29.56
N ALA A 508 10.30 5.98 -30.12
CA ALA A 508 11.34 5.11 -29.59
C ALA A 508 12.51 5.90 -29.01
N TRP A 509 13.03 5.44 -27.88
CA TRP A 509 14.27 5.96 -27.28
C TRP A 509 15.47 5.13 -27.71
N TYR A 510 16.59 5.78 -27.99
CA TYR A 510 17.88 5.19 -28.36
C TYR A 510 18.96 5.74 -27.43
N TYR A 511 20.03 4.97 -27.22
CA TYR A 511 21.20 5.48 -26.50
C TYR A 511 22.41 5.50 -27.41
N LEU A 512 23.06 6.66 -27.53
CA LEU A 512 24.28 6.84 -28.31
C LEU A 512 25.43 6.93 -27.30
N ASN A 513 26.50 6.17 -27.49
CA ASN A 513 27.65 6.24 -26.59
C ASN A 513 28.37 7.61 -26.71
N PRO A 514 29.40 7.89 -25.88
CA PRO A 514 30.14 9.15 -25.95
C PRO A 514 30.80 9.46 -27.30
N ASP A 515 31.08 8.44 -28.12
CA ASP A 515 31.61 8.59 -29.49
C ASP A 515 30.50 8.82 -30.54
N GLY A 516 29.25 8.84 -30.10
CA GLY A 516 28.05 9.08 -30.87
C GLY A 516 27.51 7.88 -31.64
N VAL A 517 27.96 6.67 -31.28
CA VAL A 517 27.55 5.40 -31.88
C VAL A 517 26.37 4.82 -31.10
N MET A 518 25.34 4.40 -31.82
CA MET A 518 24.14 3.78 -31.29
C MET A 518 24.46 2.48 -30.57
N ALA A 519 24.01 2.40 -29.33
CA ALA A 519 24.14 1.25 -28.47
C ALA A 519 22.96 0.28 -28.66
N THR A 520 23.25 -1.00 -28.46
CA THR A 520 22.28 -2.11 -28.42
C THR A 520 22.59 -2.97 -27.19
N GLY A 521 21.64 -3.79 -26.75
CA GLY A 521 21.73 -4.58 -25.52
C GLY A 521 21.61 -3.74 -24.25
N TRP A 522 22.03 -4.30 -23.11
CA TRP A 522 22.02 -3.63 -21.81
C TRP A 522 23.00 -2.46 -21.75
N GLN A 523 22.51 -1.28 -21.38
CA GLN A 523 23.29 -0.06 -21.20
C GLN A 523 23.11 0.48 -19.79
N ASN A 524 24.23 0.65 -19.08
CA ASN A 524 24.24 1.33 -17.79
C ASN A 524 24.50 2.81 -18.01
N VAL A 525 23.45 3.62 -17.84
CA VAL A 525 23.52 5.06 -18.01
C VAL A 525 23.26 5.70 -16.66
N ARG A 526 24.30 6.31 -16.07
CA ARG A 526 24.24 6.97 -14.75
C ARG A 526 23.67 6.04 -13.66
N ASN A 527 24.23 4.83 -13.56
CA ASN A 527 23.84 3.77 -12.62
C ASN A 527 22.43 3.19 -12.82
N THR A 528 21.76 3.53 -13.92
CA THR A 528 20.46 2.96 -14.27
C THR A 528 20.61 2.09 -15.51
N TRP A 529 20.12 0.86 -15.44
CA TRP A 529 20.18 -0.09 -16.55
C TRP A 529 18.96 0.04 -17.46
N TYR A 530 19.21 0.02 -18.76
CA TYR A 530 18.20 0.05 -19.81
C TYR A 530 18.54 -1.00 -20.87
N TYR A 531 17.54 -1.60 -21.50
CA TYR A 531 17.76 -2.55 -22.58
C TYR A 531 17.36 -1.96 -23.92
N LEU A 532 18.30 -1.93 -24.86
CA LEU A 532 18.10 -1.46 -26.22
C LEU A 532 18.07 -2.70 -27.13
N ASN A 533 17.04 -2.87 -27.96
CA ASN A 533 16.95 -4.06 -28.82
C ASN A 533 18.02 -4.06 -29.94
N SER A 534 18.01 -5.06 -30.82
CA SER A 534 18.99 -5.16 -31.92
C SER A 534 18.94 -4.01 -32.95
N LEU A 535 17.85 -3.24 -32.95
CA LEU A 535 17.70 -2.02 -33.74
C LEU A 535 18.02 -0.74 -32.94
N GLY A 536 18.43 -0.88 -31.67
CA GLY A 536 18.81 0.22 -30.78
C GLY A 536 17.66 0.88 -30.02
N ALA A 537 16.44 0.38 -30.17
CA ALA A 537 15.26 0.96 -29.51
C ALA A 537 15.09 0.40 -28.08
N MET A 538 14.91 1.30 -27.12
CA MET A 538 14.71 1.01 -25.71
C MET A 538 13.42 0.23 -25.50
N GLN A 539 13.51 -0.81 -24.67
CA GLN A 539 12.39 -1.68 -24.35
C GLN A 539 11.81 -1.37 -22.96
N THR A 540 10.53 -1.67 -22.79
CA THR A 540 9.78 -1.62 -21.53
C THR A 540 9.03 -2.94 -21.34
N GLY A 541 8.61 -3.25 -20.12
CA GLY A 541 8.01 -4.55 -19.75
C GLY A 541 9.04 -5.66 -19.52
N TRP A 542 8.60 -6.92 -19.60
CA TRP A 542 9.45 -8.10 -19.40
C TRP A 542 10.39 -8.34 -20.59
N ILE A 543 11.68 -8.53 -20.31
CA ILE A 543 12.75 -8.72 -21.29
C ILE A 543 13.47 -10.04 -21.00
N ASN A 544 13.55 -10.91 -22.00
CA ASN A 544 14.34 -12.14 -21.93
C ASN A 544 15.66 -11.93 -22.68
N ASP A 545 16.75 -11.84 -21.93
CA ASP A 545 18.09 -11.73 -22.48
C ASP A 545 18.84 -13.06 -22.26
N ASN A 546 18.96 -13.86 -23.32
CA ASN A 546 19.62 -15.18 -23.31
C ASN A 546 19.17 -16.15 -22.20
N GLY A 547 17.89 -16.15 -21.85
CA GLY A 547 17.30 -17.08 -20.87
C GLY A 547 17.16 -16.52 -19.46
N THR A 548 17.65 -15.31 -19.19
CA THR A 548 17.42 -14.59 -17.93
C THR A 548 16.41 -13.47 -18.14
N TRP A 549 15.40 -13.40 -17.27
CA TRP A 549 14.33 -12.40 -17.36
C TRP A 549 14.65 -11.16 -16.55
N TYR A 550 14.22 -10.00 -17.04
CA TYR A 550 14.34 -8.70 -16.39
C TYR A 550 13.04 -7.93 -16.64
N TYR A 551 12.73 -6.93 -15.81
CA TYR A 551 11.59 -6.06 -16.07
C TYR A 551 12.03 -4.60 -16.14
N CYS A 552 11.67 -3.93 -17.22
CA CYS A 552 11.86 -2.49 -17.39
C CYS A 552 10.52 -1.78 -17.18
N ASN A 553 10.46 -0.73 -16.36
CA ASN A 553 9.23 0.05 -16.19
C ASN A 553 8.89 0.86 -17.46
N ILE A 554 7.81 1.66 -17.41
CA ILE A 554 7.38 2.43 -18.59
C ILE A 554 8.41 3.47 -19.06
N SER A 555 9.34 3.88 -18.19
CA SER A 555 10.47 4.75 -18.54
C SER A 555 11.69 3.97 -19.06
N GLY A 556 11.59 2.65 -19.22
CA GLY A 556 12.66 1.76 -19.69
C GLY A 556 13.68 1.35 -18.63
N THR A 557 13.53 1.86 -17.40
CA THR A 557 14.44 1.57 -16.30
C THR A 557 14.24 0.14 -15.83
N MET A 558 15.32 -0.64 -15.83
CA MET A 558 15.33 -1.96 -15.22
C MET A 558 15.03 -1.86 -13.73
N LEU A 559 13.94 -2.48 -13.31
CA LEU A 559 13.60 -2.62 -11.90
C LEU A 559 14.43 -3.73 -11.27
N ALA A 560 14.78 -3.53 -10.01
CA ALA A 560 15.59 -4.44 -9.19
C ALA A 560 15.10 -4.37 -7.74
N ASN A 561 15.29 -5.45 -6.98
CA ASN A 561 14.80 -5.60 -5.60
C ASN A 561 13.28 -5.37 -5.43
N THR A 562 12.48 -5.80 -6.40
CA THR A 562 11.02 -5.63 -6.36
C THR A 562 10.29 -6.84 -6.93
N THR A 563 8.97 -6.95 -6.72
CA THR A 563 8.15 -8.04 -7.25
C THR A 563 7.18 -7.50 -8.30
N ILE A 564 7.22 -8.05 -9.51
CA ILE A 564 6.34 -7.69 -10.62
C ILE A 564 5.60 -8.95 -11.04
N ASP A 565 4.28 -8.91 -11.14
CA ASP A 565 3.44 -10.06 -11.54
C ASP A 565 3.69 -11.35 -10.73
N GLY A 566 4.06 -11.24 -9.46
CA GLY A 566 4.39 -12.38 -8.58
C GLY A 566 5.83 -12.90 -8.71
N TYR A 567 6.67 -12.26 -9.53
CA TYR A 567 8.05 -12.63 -9.81
C TYR A 567 9.04 -11.61 -9.22
N MET A 568 9.94 -12.08 -8.36
CA MET A 568 10.89 -11.22 -7.64
C MET A 568 12.14 -10.94 -8.47
N LEU A 569 12.52 -9.67 -8.61
CA LEU A 569 13.75 -9.24 -9.28
C LEU A 569 14.81 -8.96 -8.22
N GLY A 570 16.00 -9.53 -8.39
CA GLY A 570 17.14 -9.34 -7.49
C GLY A 570 17.79 -7.97 -7.61
N ALA A 571 18.87 -7.77 -6.84
CA ALA A 571 19.62 -6.51 -6.83
C ALA A 571 20.27 -6.15 -8.18
N ASN A 572 20.49 -7.12 -9.05
CA ASN A 572 20.96 -6.93 -10.42
C ASN A 572 19.82 -6.81 -11.45
N GLY A 573 18.56 -6.69 -10.98
CA GLY A 573 17.34 -6.63 -11.79
C GLY A 573 16.96 -7.92 -12.51
N ALA A 574 17.80 -8.95 -12.42
CA ALA A 574 17.47 -10.26 -12.92
C ALA A 574 16.31 -10.79 -12.09
N TRP A 575 15.32 -11.35 -12.76
CA TRP A 575 14.33 -12.18 -12.13
C TRP A 575 15.05 -13.29 -11.37
N GLN A 576 14.93 -13.21 -10.06
CA GLN A 576 15.36 -14.25 -9.15
C GLN A 576 14.17 -15.16 -8.96
N SER A 577 14.33 -16.43 -9.36
CA SER A 577 13.65 -17.47 -8.59
C SER A 577 14.01 -17.23 -7.13
N LYS A 578 13.02 -17.13 -6.23
CA LYS A 578 13.28 -16.81 -4.82
C LYS A 578 14.37 -17.72 -4.25
N GLU A 579 15.59 -17.21 -4.19
CA GLU A 579 16.66 -17.74 -3.36
C GLU A 579 16.75 -16.76 -2.19
N GLY A 580 16.32 -17.21 -1.02
CA GLY A 580 16.29 -16.45 0.21
C GLY A 580 17.69 -16.00 0.63
N ASN A 581 17.81 -14.74 1.03
CA ASN A 581 19.05 -14.22 1.62
C ASN A 581 19.33 -14.92 2.95
N SER A 582 20.48 -15.58 3.06
CA SER A 582 20.90 -16.34 4.24
C SER A 582 21.13 -15.47 5.49
N SER A 583 21.26 -14.14 5.35
CA SER A 583 21.49 -13.20 6.46
C SER A 583 20.23 -12.95 7.31
N ASP A 584 19.04 -12.95 6.71
CA ASP A 584 17.76 -12.66 7.41
C ASP A 584 17.20 -13.88 8.15
N ILE A 585 17.67 -15.07 7.78
CA ILE A 585 17.26 -16.36 8.37
C ILE A 585 18.14 -16.71 9.57
N ALA A 586 19.36 -16.16 9.64
CA ALA A 586 20.33 -16.49 10.67
C ALA A 586 19.76 -16.28 12.08
N GLY A 587 19.53 -17.39 12.77
CA GLY A 587 19.05 -17.39 14.15
C GLY A 587 17.53 -17.41 14.34
N LYS A 588 16.71 -17.32 13.28
CA LYS A 588 15.24 -17.32 13.36
C LYS A 588 14.65 -18.66 13.79
N LEU A 589 15.25 -19.76 13.36
CA LEU A 589 14.83 -21.11 13.76
C LEU A 589 15.18 -21.40 15.23
N SER A 590 14.20 -21.94 15.96
CA SER A 590 14.39 -22.46 17.32
C SER A 590 14.32 -23.99 17.32
N LEU A 591 15.30 -24.65 17.94
CA LEU A 591 15.28 -26.09 18.13
C LEU A 591 14.23 -26.46 19.17
N VAL A 592 13.31 -27.35 18.80
CA VAL A 592 12.35 -27.96 19.71
C VAL A 592 12.66 -29.46 19.80
N LYS A 593 12.85 -29.93 21.04
CA LYS A 593 12.98 -31.36 21.38
C LYS A 593 11.71 -31.77 22.09
N SER A 594 10.97 -32.71 21.54
CA SER A 594 9.68 -33.11 22.09
C SER A 594 9.80 -34.43 22.86
N ASP A 595 9.75 -34.35 24.19
CA ASP A 595 9.70 -35.54 25.07
C ASP A 595 8.27 -36.10 25.25
N LYS A 596 7.24 -35.46 24.66
CA LYS A 596 5.82 -35.81 24.91
C LYS A 596 4.89 -35.78 23.70
N VAL A 597 5.21 -35.07 22.62
CA VAL A 597 4.25 -34.82 21.53
C VAL A 597 4.52 -35.67 20.30
N ALA A 598 5.76 -36.09 19.99
CA ALA A 598 6.03 -36.91 18.79
C ALA A 598 7.40 -37.61 18.73
N ASN A 599 8.25 -37.56 19.78
CA ASN A 599 9.64 -38.03 19.72
C ASN A 599 10.53 -37.39 18.62
N TYR A 600 10.17 -36.22 18.08
CA TYR A 600 10.96 -35.52 17.07
C TYR A 600 11.97 -34.52 17.64
N ASN A 601 13.04 -34.34 16.86
CA ASN A 601 13.87 -33.14 16.85
C ASN A 601 13.50 -32.32 15.60
N TYR A 602 13.00 -31.10 15.78
CA TYR A 602 12.70 -30.21 14.66
C TYR A 602 13.06 -28.76 14.98
N TYR A 603 13.26 -27.99 13.92
CA TYR A 603 13.45 -26.55 14.00
C TYR A 603 12.18 -25.85 13.55
N ILE A 604 11.72 -24.85 14.31
CA ILE A 604 10.51 -24.08 13.98
C ILE A 604 10.81 -22.60 13.84
N TYR A 605 10.17 -21.99 12.86
CA TYR A 605 9.97 -20.54 12.80
C TYR A 605 8.46 -20.25 12.70
N ASP A 606 8.01 -19.28 13.47
CA ASP A 606 6.62 -18.86 13.60
C ASP A 606 6.58 -17.34 13.36
N ALA A 607 6.07 -16.93 12.20
CA ALA A 607 6.08 -15.53 11.80
C ALA A 607 5.15 -14.68 12.68
N ALA A 608 4.07 -15.24 13.23
CA ALA A 608 3.17 -14.49 14.11
C ALA A 608 3.88 -14.04 15.40
N LYS A 609 4.82 -14.84 15.93
CA LYS A 609 5.65 -14.44 17.10
C LYS A 609 6.58 -13.26 16.80
N ASP A 610 6.95 -13.08 15.54
CA ASP A 610 7.70 -11.93 15.03
C ASP A 610 6.78 -10.75 14.66
N LYS A 611 5.50 -10.80 15.04
CA LYS A 611 4.48 -9.77 14.81
C LYS A 611 4.09 -9.59 13.34
N TYR A 612 4.37 -10.56 12.47
CA TYR A 612 3.74 -10.60 11.15
C TYR A 612 2.24 -10.88 11.30
N GLN A 613 1.44 -10.25 10.47
CA GLN A 613 -0.01 -10.42 10.43
C GLN A 613 -0.42 -10.75 9.01
N SER A 614 -1.21 -11.82 8.85
CA SER A 614 -1.79 -12.20 7.58
C SER A 614 -2.89 -11.22 7.18
N THR A 615 -3.13 -11.05 5.89
CA THR A 615 -4.35 -10.39 5.37
C THR A 615 -5.53 -11.36 5.28
N ARG A 616 -5.31 -12.65 5.52
CA ARG A 616 -6.31 -13.73 5.46
C ARG A 616 -6.54 -14.34 6.83
N SER A 617 -7.64 -15.07 6.98
CA SER A 617 -7.97 -15.79 8.21
C SER A 617 -6.92 -16.82 8.58
N ASP A 618 -6.86 -17.13 9.87
CA ASP A 618 -5.99 -18.15 10.47
C ASP A 618 -6.20 -19.56 9.89
N ILE A 619 -7.38 -19.86 9.32
CA ILE A 619 -7.65 -21.15 8.67
C ILE A 619 -6.83 -21.33 7.39
N LEU A 620 -6.54 -20.22 6.70
CA LEU A 620 -5.76 -20.21 5.46
C LEU A 620 -4.27 -20.05 5.72
N THR A 621 -3.86 -19.78 6.96
CA THR A 621 -2.46 -19.66 7.34
C THR A 621 -1.71 -20.99 7.15
N PRO A 622 -0.73 -21.08 6.24
CA PRO A 622 -0.07 -22.33 5.92
C PRO A 622 0.90 -22.75 7.03
N LYS A 623 0.91 -24.06 7.33
CA LYS A 623 1.91 -24.72 8.17
C LYS A 623 2.75 -25.66 7.30
N TYR A 624 4.01 -25.30 7.09
CA TYR A 624 4.95 -26.04 6.25
C TYR A 624 5.74 -27.06 7.05
N TYR A 625 5.66 -28.33 6.68
CA TYR A 625 6.48 -29.40 7.24
C TYR A 625 7.48 -29.87 6.19
N ILE A 626 8.75 -29.57 6.44
CA ILE A 626 9.87 -29.83 5.54
C ILE A 626 10.63 -31.06 6.02
N PHE A 627 10.64 -32.10 5.20
CA PHE A 627 11.43 -33.32 5.40
C PHE A 627 12.60 -33.31 4.40
N ALA A 628 13.83 -33.25 4.91
CA ALA A 628 15.04 -33.08 4.08
C ALA A 628 16.25 -33.87 4.61
N GLY A 629 16.03 -34.89 5.44
CA GLY A 629 17.06 -35.65 6.15
C GLY A 629 17.46 -34.99 7.46
N ASN A 630 18.47 -35.53 8.13
CA ASN A 630 18.96 -34.99 9.40
C ASN A 630 19.73 -33.67 9.16
N LYS A 631 19.23 -32.56 9.71
CA LYS A 631 19.82 -31.21 9.61
C LYS A 631 20.25 -30.69 10.96
N THR A 632 21.35 -29.95 10.99
CA THR A 632 21.68 -29.00 12.05
C THR A 632 20.88 -27.70 11.88
N LYS A 633 20.94 -26.79 12.87
CA LYS A 633 20.26 -25.49 12.79
C LYS A 633 20.71 -24.67 11.59
N ASP A 634 22.01 -24.67 11.31
CA ASP A 634 22.59 -23.86 10.23
C ASP A 634 22.21 -24.44 8.86
N GLU A 635 22.24 -25.75 8.71
CA GLU A 635 21.77 -26.42 7.49
C GLU A 635 20.26 -26.23 7.28
N ALA A 636 19.46 -26.20 8.36
CA ALA A 636 18.03 -25.92 8.29
C ALA A 636 17.76 -24.45 7.87
N ASN A 637 18.54 -23.50 8.38
CA ASN A 637 18.47 -22.10 7.94
C ASN A 637 18.87 -21.97 6.46
N GLU A 638 19.94 -22.64 6.03
CA GLU A 638 20.38 -22.66 4.64
C GLU A 638 19.32 -23.30 3.72
N LEU A 639 18.63 -24.32 4.19
CA LEU A 639 17.55 -24.97 3.45
C LEU A 639 16.36 -24.01 3.22
N ILE A 640 15.91 -23.32 4.27
CA ILE A 640 14.86 -22.29 4.16
C ILE A 640 15.27 -21.19 3.20
N ALA A 641 16.55 -20.81 3.22
CA ALA A 641 17.12 -19.84 2.29
C ALA A 641 17.00 -20.35 0.85
N LYS A 642 17.48 -21.55 0.56
CA LYS A 642 17.41 -22.16 -0.79
C LYS A 642 15.99 -22.32 -1.33
N LEU A 643 15.01 -22.55 -0.46
CA LEU A 643 13.60 -22.61 -0.85
C LEU A 643 12.98 -21.23 -1.14
N GLY A 644 13.56 -20.15 -0.60
CA GLY A 644 12.98 -18.81 -0.71
C GLY A 644 11.61 -18.66 -0.04
N ILE A 645 11.30 -19.55 0.91
CA ILE A 645 9.97 -19.71 1.49
C ILE A 645 9.63 -18.64 2.53
N LEU A 646 10.63 -17.98 3.11
CA LEU A 646 10.45 -17.07 4.25
C LEU A 646 9.46 -15.92 3.96
N ASN A 647 9.53 -15.29 2.78
CA ASN A 647 8.62 -14.21 2.42
C ASN A 647 7.17 -14.69 2.42
N ASN A 648 6.93 -15.92 1.95
CA ASN A 648 5.60 -16.50 1.98
C ASN A 648 5.15 -16.81 3.42
N VAL A 649 6.03 -17.38 4.24
CA VAL A 649 5.74 -17.63 5.66
C VAL A 649 5.40 -16.32 6.38
N GLN A 650 6.11 -15.24 6.09
CA GLN A 650 5.87 -13.92 6.70
C GLN A 650 4.59 -13.25 6.20
N GLU A 651 4.34 -13.26 4.88
CA GLU A 651 3.14 -12.70 4.25
C GLU A 651 1.86 -13.30 4.83
N TRP A 652 1.87 -14.61 5.06
CA TRP A 652 0.71 -15.34 5.57
C TRP A 652 0.71 -15.50 7.10
N ALA A 653 1.68 -14.90 7.80
CA ALA A 653 1.94 -15.13 9.23
C ALA A 653 1.98 -16.65 9.58
N GLY A 654 2.51 -17.46 8.67
CA GLY A 654 2.56 -18.91 8.73
C GLY A 654 3.69 -19.45 9.59
N GLN A 655 3.83 -20.78 9.55
CA GLN A 655 4.82 -21.53 10.32
C GLN A 655 5.62 -22.46 9.41
N VAL A 656 6.90 -22.64 9.71
CA VAL A 656 7.75 -23.61 9.02
C VAL A 656 8.48 -24.49 10.03
N TYR A 657 8.41 -25.80 9.77
CA TYR A 657 8.99 -26.87 10.57
C TYR A 657 10.00 -27.61 9.69
N VAL A 658 11.28 -27.66 10.09
CA VAL A 658 12.28 -28.53 9.47
C VAL A 658 12.45 -29.74 10.39
N VAL A 659 11.99 -30.90 9.92
CA VAL A 659 11.80 -32.10 10.76
C VAL A 659 12.89 -33.13 10.47
N ASN A 660 13.67 -33.51 11.49
CA ASN A 660 14.71 -34.54 11.36
C ASN A 660 14.13 -35.94 11.61
N PRO A 661 14.71 -37.00 11.02
CA PRO A 661 14.30 -38.37 11.29
C PRO A 661 14.54 -38.76 12.75
N ILE A 662 13.64 -39.55 13.34
CA ILE A 662 13.70 -39.97 14.74
C ILE A 662 15.00 -40.74 15.05
N ASP A 663 15.42 -41.62 14.13
CA ASP A 663 16.65 -42.41 14.27
C ASP A 663 17.93 -41.62 13.92
N GLY A 664 17.79 -40.36 13.48
CA GLY A 664 18.86 -39.47 13.05
C GLY A 664 19.48 -39.82 11.70
N LYS A 665 18.92 -40.76 10.95
CA LYS A 665 19.46 -41.28 9.67
C LYS A 665 18.45 -41.27 8.55
N THR A 666 17.33 -41.97 8.70
CA THR A 666 16.36 -42.22 7.62
C THR A 666 14.94 -42.13 8.16
N TYR A 667 14.03 -41.57 7.36
CA TYR A 667 12.62 -41.57 7.73
C TYR A 667 11.96 -42.93 7.42
N GLY A 668 11.07 -43.37 8.30
CA GLY A 668 10.30 -44.60 8.16
C GLY A 668 8.88 -44.48 8.71
N ASN A 669 8.26 -45.63 9.01
CA ASN A 669 6.87 -45.63 9.50
C ASN A 669 6.71 -44.93 10.85
N ASP A 670 7.70 -45.02 11.74
CA ASP A 670 7.66 -44.35 13.05
C ASP A 670 7.65 -42.82 12.88
N ASP A 671 8.37 -42.28 11.89
CA ASP A 671 8.29 -40.86 11.53
C ASP A 671 6.90 -40.49 10.99
N LYS A 672 6.29 -41.32 10.14
CA LYS A 672 4.92 -41.07 9.66
C LYS A 672 3.94 -40.98 10.83
N GLU A 673 4.02 -41.92 11.78
CA GLU A 673 3.17 -41.88 12.97
C GLU A 673 3.43 -40.63 13.82
N ALA A 674 4.69 -40.27 14.05
CA ALA A 674 5.06 -39.08 14.80
C ALA A 674 4.63 -37.78 14.09
N PHE A 675 4.61 -37.75 12.76
CA PHE A 675 4.19 -36.57 12.00
C PHE A 675 2.70 -36.29 12.19
N ILE A 676 1.89 -37.33 12.21
CA ILE A 676 0.46 -37.24 12.53
C ILE A 676 0.27 -36.61 13.92
N ASP A 677 1.07 -37.02 14.91
CA ASP A 677 1.03 -36.39 16.24
C ASP A 677 1.51 -34.93 16.24
N LEU A 678 2.56 -34.62 15.46
CA LEU A 678 3.13 -33.27 15.38
C LEU A 678 2.13 -32.27 14.79
N VAL A 679 1.34 -32.69 13.79
CA VAL A 679 0.24 -31.88 13.24
C VAL A 679 -0.79 -31.56 14.33
N GLY A 680 -1.04 -32.50 15.24
CA GLY A 680 -1.83 -32.28 16.44
C GLY A 680 -3.32 -32.12 16.18
N GLY A 681 -3.98 -31.33 17.03
CA GLY A 681 -5.39 -30.93 16.88
C GLY A 681 -5.56 -29.59 16.18
N ALA A 682 -6.80 -29.23 15.82
CA ALA A 682 -7.13 -27.99 15.11
C ALA A 682 -6.33 -27.85 13.80
N ILE A 683 -6.45 -28.88 12.95
CA ILE A 683 -5.71 -28.99 11.70
C ILE A 683 -6.17 -27.90 10.73
N SER A 684 -5.26 -26.97 10.41
CA SER A 684 -5.46 -25.98 9.37
C SER A 684 -4.29 -25.93 8.39
N ASN A 685 -4.63 -25.89 7.11
CA ASN A 685 -3.77 -25.67 5.95
C ASN A 685 -2.35 -26.29 5.98
N VAL A 686 -2.27 -27.62 6.22
CA VAL A 686 -1.01 -28.37 6.28
C VAL A 686 -0.38 -28.54 4.89
N LYS A 687 0.87 -28.08 4.74
CA LYS A 687 1.67 -28.22 3.52
C LYS A 687 2.91 -29.05 3.81
N VAL A 688 3.23 -30.01 2.94
CA VAL A 688 4.42 -30.86 3.09
C VAL A 688 5.42 -30.56 1.97
N ILE A 689 6.70 -30.44 2.33
CA ILE A 689 7.81 -30.30 1.38
C ILE A 689 8.78 -31.45 1.63
N GLY A 690 8.90 -32.37 0.67
CA GLY A 690 9.83 -33.49 0.71
C GLY A 690 11.01 -33.24 -0.22
N ILE A 691 12.24 -33.40 0.28
CA ILE A 691 13.47 -33.22 -0.49
C ILE A 691 14.34 -34.47 -0.36
N ASP A 692 14.70 -35.09 -1.48
CA ASP A 692 15.54 -36.29 -1.59
C ASP A 692 15.02 -37.45 -0.71
N ASP A 693 15.69 -37.76 0.40
CA ASP A 693 15.25 -38.79 1.36
C ASP A 693 13.87 -38.44 1.96
N GLY A 694 13.59 -37.15 2.16
CA GLY A 694 12.26 -36.69 2.60
C GLY A 694 11.20 -36.78 1.50
N ALA A 695 11.56 -36.63 0.22
CA ALA A 695 10.65 -36.91 -0.89
C ALA A 695 10.37 -38.41 -1.01
N THR A 696 11.39 -39.26 -0.79
CA THR A 696 11.23 -40.72 -0.71
C THR A 696 10.30 -41.10 0.45
N PHE A 697 10.46 -40.47 1.60
CA PHE A 697 9.56 -40.64 2.75
C PHE A 697 8.13 -40.25 2.43
N ALA A 698 7.92 -39.07 1.83
CA ALA A 698 6.61 -38.61 1.46
C ALA A 698 5.94 -39.54 0.43
N ASN A 699 6.67 -39.96 -0.60
CA ASN A 699 6.20 -40.88 -1.64
C ASN A 699 5.79 -42.25 -1.08
N ASN A 700 6.53 -42.79 -0.12
CA ASN A 700 6.37 -44.18 0.31
C ASN A 700 5.63 -44.32 1.65
N TYR A 701 5.47 -43.26 2.44
CA TYR A 701 4.82 -43.34 3.75
C TYR A 701 3.74 -42.28 3.93
N LEU A 702 4.08 -41.00 3.73
CA LEU A 702 3.08 -39.94 3.95
C LEU A 702 1.93 -40.09 2.95
N SER A 703 2.23 -40.38 1.68
CA SER A 703 1.28 -40.63 0.59
C SER A 703 0.19 -41.66 0.90
N GLN A 704 0.38 -42.49 1.93
CA GLN A 704 -0.54 -43.52 2.41
C GLN A 704 -1.42 -43.05 3.60
N SER A 705 -1.23 -41.83 4.11
CA SER A 705 -1.92 -41.27 5.29
C SER A 705 -2.03 -39.74 5.17
N CYS A 706 -2.74 -39.29 4.13
CA CYS A 706 -2.71 -37.90 3.66
C CYS A 706 -3.96 -37.07 3.88
N TYR A 707 -5.00 -37.61 4.53
CA TYR A 707 -6.30 -36.95 4.59
C TYR A 707 -6.22 -35.48 5.03
N PHE A 708 -5.33 -35.08 5.94
CA PHE A 708 -5.18 -33.67 6.35
C PHE A 708 -4.20 -32.82 5.52
N ILE A 709 -3.42 -33.42 4.61
CA ILE A 709 -2.40 -32.70 3.83
C ILE A 709 -3.08 -31.97 2.66
N ALA A 710 -3.08 -30.65 2.71
CA ALA A 710 -3.69 -29.81 1.68
C ALA A 710 -2.85 -29.78 0.38
N GLY A 711 -1.54 -29.95 0.47
CA GLY A 711 -0.72 -30.16 -0.71
C GLY A 711 0.73 -30.50 -0.40
N MET A 712 1.40 -31.10 -1.38
CA MET A 712 2.82 -31.45 -1.28
C MET A 712 3.66 -30.80 -2.38
N MET A 713 4.93 -30.53 -2.06
CA MET A 713 6.00 -30.33 -3.02
C MET A 713 7.04 -31.42 -2.83
N LEU A 714 7.33 -32.20 -3.86
CA LEU A 714 8.32 -33.27 -3.83
C LEU A 714 9.44 -32.98 -4.81
N TYR A 715 10.65 -32.87 -4.28
CA TYR A 715 11.87 -32.59 -5.03
C TYR A 715 12.81 -33.80 -4.94
N GLY A 716 12.97 -34.51 -6.05
CA GLY A 716 13.75 -35.76 -6.08
C GLY A 716 13.00 -36.95 -5.49
N GLY A 717 13.77 -37.81 -4.80
CA GLY A 717 13.26 -39.01 -4.11
C GLY A 717 12.84 -40.16 -5.02
N GLN A 718 12.63 -41.33 -4.42
CA GLN A 718 12.20 -42.55 -5.10
C GLN A 718 10.79 -42.95 -4.65
N MET A 719 10.07 -43.70 -5.48
CA MET A 719 8.80 -44.31 -5.14
C MET A 719 8.81 -45.80 -5.49
N ASN A 720 8.34 -46.64 -4.56
CA ASN A 720 8.24 -48.08 -4.77
C ASN A 720 7.06 -48.41 -5.72
N GLU A 721 7.20 -49.45 -6.55
CA GLU A 721 6.21 -49.82 -7.58
C GLU A 721 4.85 -50.32 -7.02
N ASN A 722 4.74 -50.58 -5.70
CA ASN A 722 3.56 -51.17 -5.06
C ASN A 722 3.09 -50.41 -3.81
N VAL A 723 3.27 -49.08 -3.76
CA VAL A 723 2.70 -48.27 -2.66
C VAL A 723 1.18 -48.34 -2.71
N ALA A 724 0.55 -48.57 -1.55
CA ALA A 724 -0.91 -48.65 -1.45
C ALA A 724 -1.54 -47.30 -1.81
N LYS A 725 -2.56 -47.31 -2.67
CA LYS A 725 -3.31 -46.11 -3.06
C LYS A 725 -4.28 -45.75 -1.94
N THR A 726 -4.20 -44.51 -1.47
CA THR A 726 -5.05 -44.00 -0.40
C THR A 726 -5.72 -42.69 -0.83
N ASP A 727 -5.84 -41.72 0.07
CA ASP A 727 -6.52 -40.45 -0.14
C ASP A 727 -5.88 -39.60 -1.25
N VAL A 728 -6.74 -38.82 -1.92
CA VAL A 728 -6.38 -37.77 -2.86
C VAL A 728 -5.39 -36.81 -2.21
N VAL A 729 -4.32 -36.42 -2.91
CA VAL A 729 -3.40 -35.37 -2.45
C VAL A 729 -2.88 -34.53 -3.60
N PRO A 730 -3.14 -33.21 -3.60
CA PRO A 730 -2.55 -32.33 -4.59
C PRO A 730 -1.04 -32.28 -4.42
N VAL A 731 -0.29 -32.40 -5.51
CA VAL A 731 1.17 -32.47 -5.44
C VAL A 731 1.85 -31.76 -6.59
N TYR A 732 2.92 -31.04 -6.28
CA TYR A 732 3.92 -30.56 -7.23
C TYR A 732 5.13 -31.49 -7.24
N LEU A 733 5.48 -31.99 -8.41
CA LEU A 733 6.54 -32.95 -8.64
C LEU A 733 7.69 -32.29 -9.42
N SER A 734 8.89 -32.31 -8.85
CA SER A 734 10.09 -31.80 -9.48
C SER A 734 11.24 -32.78 -9.34
N ASN A 735 12.02 -32.99 -10.40
CA ASN A 735 13.16 -33.91 -10.42
C ASN A 735 12.83 -35.34 -9.95
N THR A 736 11.58 -35.80 -10.10
CA THR A 736 11.09 -37.08 -9.55
C THR A 736 11.06 -38.21 -10.60
N SER A 737 10.71 -39.42 -10.16
CA SER A 737 10.53 -40.60 -11.02
C SER A 737 9.15 -40.64 -11.70
N ASP A 738 9.06 -41.23 -12.91
CA ASP A 738 7.79 -41.45 -13.61
C ASP A 738 6.77 -42.27 -12.80
N VAL A 739 7.25 -43.19 -11.95
CA VAL A 739 6.43 -43.99 -11.03
C VAL A 739 5.62 -43.10 -10.08
N ALA A 740 6.22 -42.02 -9.58
CA ALA A 740 5.53 -41.08 -8.69
C ALA A 740 4.45 -40.30 -9.44
N LEU A 741 4.74 -39.84 -10.65
CA LEU A 741 3.76 -39.13 -11.49
C LEU A 741 2.52 -40.01 -11.74
N ASP A 742 2.72 -41.25 -12.15
CA ASP A 742 1.63 -42.18 -12.45
C ASP A 742 0.80 -42.50 -11.20
N TYR A 743 1.45 -42.70 -10.05
CA TYR A 743 0.76 -42.88 -8.78
C TYR A 743 -0.11 -41.67 -8.43
N TYR A 744 0.46 -40.46 -8.45
CA TYR A 744 -0.28 -39.27 -8.04
C TYR A 744 -1.40 -38.89 -9.02
N LYS A 745 -1.22 -39.12 -10.33
CA LYS A 745 -2.31 -38.95 -11.31
C LYS A 745 -3.46 -39.90 -11.01
N GLN A 746 -3.15 -41.11 -10.56
CA GLN A 746 -4.16 -42.10 -10.21
C GLN A 746 -4.91 -41.75 -8.93
N ILE A 747 -4.23 -41.42 -7.82
CA ILE A 747 -4.95 -41.10 -6.56
C ILE A 747 -5.74 -39.79 -6.65
N ASN A 748 -5.36 -38.87 -7.54
CA ASN A 748 -6.09 -37.62 -7.79
C ASN A 748 -7.18 -37.75 -8.86
N ASP A 749 -7.43 -38.94 -9.41
CA ASP A 749 -8.42 -39.19 -10.47
C ASP A 749 -8.31 -38.19 -11.65
N VAL A 750 -7.08 -37.95 -12.10
CA VAL A 750 -6.79 -37.00 -13.19
C VAL A 750 -7.51 -37.42 -14.48
N THR A 751 -8.14 -36.45 -15.13
CA THR A 751 -8.84 -36.62 -16.42
C THR A 751 -8.48 -35.56 -17.45
N ILE A 752 -7.90 -34.43 -17.03
CA ILE A 752 -7.53 -33.30 -17.88
C ILE A 752 -6.03 -33.05 -17.76
N GLU A 753 -5.39 -32.77 -18.89
CA GLU A 753 -4.01 -32.29 -18.97
C GLU A 753 -3.98 -30.87 -19.54
N SER A 754 -3.27 -29.97 -18.87
CA SER A 754 -3.04 -28.59 -19.30
C SER A 754 -1.55 -28.28 -19.25
N LYS A 755 -0.95 -28.03 -20.42
CA LYS A 755 0.46 -27.65 -20.53
C LYS A 755 0.64 -26.16 -20.26
N LYS A 756 1.56 -25.82 -19.37
CA LYS A 756 2.08 -24.47 -19.13
C LYS A 756 3.57 -24.43 -19.46
N ASP A 757 4.14 -23.24 -19.53
CA ASP A 757 5.55 -23.07 -19.93
C ASP A 757 6.53 -23.74 -18.95
N LYS A 758 6.27 -23.65 -17.63
CA LYS A 758 7.16 -24.14 -16.56
C LYS A 758 6.83 -25.55 -16.07
N TYR A 759 5.57 -25.95 -16.14
CA TYR A 759 5.08 -27.24 -15.65
C TYR A 759 3.84 -27.68 -16.42
N THR A 760 3.51 -28.96 -16.34
CA THR A 760 2.23 -29.51 -16.83
C THR A 760 1.31 -29.77 -15.65
N VAL A 761 0.08 -29.27 -15.70
CA VAL A 761 -0.93 -29.48 -14.66
C VAL A 761 -1.93 -30.52 -15.13
N TYR A 762 -2.13 -31.52 -14.30
CA TYR A 762 -3.07 -32.61 -14.47
C TYR A 762 -4.17 -32.44 -13.42
N THR A 763 -5.44 -32.35 -13.83
CA THR A 763 -6.56 -32.14 -12.91
C THR A 763 -7.70 -33.12 -13.14
N ASN A 764 -8.52 -33.31 -12.11
CA ASN A 764 -9.83 -33.94 -12.25
C ASN A 764 -10.85 -32.90 -12.75
N ALA A 765 -11.55 -33.19 -13.85
CA ALA A 765 -12.55 -32.31 -14.45
C ALA A 765 -13.67 -31.89 -13.48
N ASN A 766 -14.06 -32.77 -12.58
CA ASN A 766 -15.15 -32.55 -11.62
C ASN A 766 -14.65 -32.04 -10.27
N LYS A 767 -13.35 -32.19 -9.99
CA LYS A 767 -12.72 -31.77 -8.73
C LYS A 767 -11.36 -31.10 -9.01
N PRO A 768 -11.35 -29.85 -9.51
CA PRO A 768 -10.13 -29.21 -10.02
C PRO A 768 -8.98 -29.06 -9.01
N LEU A 769 -9.28 -29.07 -7.71
CA LEU A 769 -8.26 -29.01 -6.65
C LEU A 769 -7.45 -30.31 -6.54
N GLN A 770 -7.96 -31.43 -7.07
CA GLN A 770 -7.21 -32.68 -7.21
C GLN A 770 -6.23 -32.53 -8.37
N ALA A 771 -5.11 -31.87 -8.07
CA ALA A 771 -4.15 -31.43 -9.06
C ALA A 771 -2.79 -32.07 -8.85
N VAL A 772 -2.21 -32.57 -9.94
CA VAL A 772 -0.82 -33.00 -10.01
C VAL A 772 -0.11 -32.06 -10.97
N ALA A 773 0.91 -31.35 -10.51
CA ALA A 773 1.73 -30.51 -11.35
C ALA A 773 3.13 -31.12 -11.48
N LEU A 774 3.64 -31.21 -12.71
CA LEU A 774 4.94 -31.78 -13.01
C LEU A 774 5.82 -30.73 -13.67
N ALA A 775 7.00 -30.48 -13.10
CA ALA A 775 8.01 -29.59 -13.69
C ALA A 775 8.35 -30.01 -15.14
N SER A 776 8.40 -29.04 -16.05
CA SER A 776 8.74 -29.30 -17.46
C SER A 776 10.23 -29.56 -17.68
N ASN A 777 11.08 -29.09 -16.77
CA ASN A 777 12.54 -29.23 -16.81
C ASN A 777 13.09 -29.48 -15.40
N LYS A 778 14.40 -29.71 -15.28
CA LYS A 778 15.06 -29.71 -13.98
C LYS A 778 15.03 -28.32 -13.38
N GLU A 779 14.69 -28.23 -12.10
CA GLU A 779 14.54 -26.98 -11.36
C GLU A 779 15.49 -26.92 -10.17
N THR A 780 15.76 -25.71 -9.69
CA THR A 780 16.31 -25.47 -8.34
C THR A 780 15.22 -25.63 -7.27
N LEU A 781 15.61 -25.68 -5.99
CA LEU A 781 14.66 -25.73 -4.88
C LEU A 781 13.73 -24.51 -4.83
N GLY A 782 14.26 -23.31 -5.07
CA GLY A 782 13.47 -22.07 -5.07
C GLY A 782 12.50 -21.99 -6.25
N GLU A 783 12.91 -22.42 -7.44
CA GLU A 783 12.01 -22.55 -8.60
C GLU A 783 10.87 -23.52 -8.33
N ALA A 784 11.21 -24.70 -7.83
CA ALA A 784 10.23 -25.73 -7.51
C ALA A 784 9.24 -25.27 -6.42
N PHE A 785 9.69 -24.55 -5.39
CA PHE A 785 8.78 -23.99 -4.38
C PHE A 785 7.82 -22.95 -4.98
N ASN A 786 8.32 -22.00 -5.78
CA ASN A 786 7.46 -20.98 -6.39
C ASN A 786 6.42 -21.60 -7.32
N ASN A 787 6.83 -22.57 -8.15
CA ASN A 787 5.93 -23.27 -9.06
C ASN A 787 4.93 -24.14 -8.29
N ALA A 788 5.36 -24.81 -7.20
CA ALA A 788 4.47 -25.53 -6.31
C ALA A 788 3.44 -24.61 -5.64
N TRP A 789 3.88 -23.44 -5.17
CA TRP A 789 3.00 -22.43 -4.56
C TRP A 789 1.91 -21.97 -5.54
N GLU A 790 2.30 -21.59 -6.76
CA GLU A 790 1.39 -21.11 -7.79
C GLU A 790 0.40 -22.18 -8.26
N SER A 791 0.86 -23.40 -8.48
CA SER A 791 0.07 -24.45 -9.13
C SER A 791 -0.77 -25.30 -8.16
N VAL A 792 -0.29 -25.50 -6.93
CA VAL A 792 -0.86 -26.47 -5.98
C VAL A 792 -1.08 -25.87 -4.59
N LEU A 793 -0.05 -25.32 -3.95
CA LEU A 793 -0.09 -25.07 -2.50
C LEU A 793 -0.99 -23.87 -2.12
N SER A 794 -1.12 -22.85 -2.97
CA SER A 794 -1.91 -21.63 -2.68
C SER A 794 -3.41 -21.76 -2.94
N LYS A 795 -3.86 -22.82 -3.62
CA LYS A 795 -5.23 -22.91 -4.17
C LYS A 795 -6.26 -23.44 -3.18
N ASN A 796 -5.82 -24.13 -2.15
CA ASN A 796 -6.70 -24.90 -1.29
C ASN A 796 -6.19 -24.99 0.16
N TYR A 797 -7.10 -25.40 1.03
CA TYR A 797 -6.85 -25.90 2.37
C TYR A 797 -7.71 -27.15 2.60
N ARG A 798 -7.58 -27.77 3.77
CA ARG A 798 -8.42 -28.92 4.16
C ARG A 798 -9.12 -28.68 5.47
N GLN A 799 -10.32 -29.25 5.57
CA GLN A 799 -11.10 -29.27 6.79
C GLN A 799 -11.94 -30.54 6.90
N HIS A 800 -12.19 -31.00 8.13
CA HIS A 800 -13.11 -32.09 8.42
C HIS A 800 -14.45 -31.54 8.89
N ASN A 801 -15.47 -31.72 8.06
CA ASN A 801 -16.79 -31.15 8.32
C ASN A 801 -17.82 -32.20 8.78
N ASN A 802 -17.45 -33.47 8.94
CA ASN A 802 -18.42 -34.57 9.08
C ASN A 802 -18.53 -35.19 10.48
N ILE A 803 -17.47 -35.17 11.30
CA ILE A 803 -17.46 -35.92 12.59
C ILE A 803 -17.10 -35.02 13.78
N ALA A 804 -16.17 -34.07 13.66
CA ALA A 804 -16.06 -32.94 14.59
C ALA A 804 -15.06 -31.85 14.14
N GLU A 805 -15.56 -30.62 14.19
CA GLU A 805 -14.92 -29.40 14.69
C GLU A 805 -13.49 -28.99 14.24
N PHE A 806 -13.42 -27.79 13.67
CA PHE A 806 -12.20 -27.00 13.46
C PHE A 806 -11.32 -26.86 14.71
N TYR A 807 -11.87 -26.99 15.93
CA TYR A 807 -11.16 -26.60 17.15
C TYR A 807 -10.34 -27.68 17.85
N ASN A 808 -10.65 -28.99 17.72
CA ASN A 808 -10.08 -29.97 18.67
C ASN A 808 -9.85 -31.39 18.17
N LEU A 809 -10.19 -31.74 16.91
CA LEU A 809 -9.94 -33.11 16.45
C LEU A 809 -8.44 -33.30 16.19
N ASN A 810 -7.84 -34.25 16.92
CA ASN A 810 -6.49 -34.69 16.64
C ASN A 810 -6.44 -35.40 15.28
N ALA A 811 -5.39 -35.18 14.49
CA ALA A 811 -5.15 -35.90 13.25
C ALA A 811 -5.38 -37.40 13.39
N ARG A 812 -4.86 -38.04 14.44
CA ARG A 812 -5.06 -39.48 14.72
C ARG A 812 -6.51 -39.92 14.87
N SER A 813 -7.38 -39.03 15.35
CA SER A 813 -8.78 -39.35 15.64
C SER A 813 -9.66 -39.30 14.40
N ALA A 814 -9.16 -38.82 13.27
CA ALA A 814 -9.89 -38.79 12.02
C ALA A 814 -9.85 -40.16 11.33
N THR A 815 -11.04 -40.66 10.98
CA THR A 815 -11.25 -41.97 10.35
C THR A 815 -11.83 -41.85 8.93
N THR A 816 -12.01 -40.63 8.43
CA THR A 816 -12.58 -40.32 7.10
C THR A 816 -11.91 -39.08 6.47
N ASP A 817 -12.13 -38.89 5.16
CA ASP A 817 -11.46 -37.89 4.32
C ASP A 817 -11.76 -36.44 4.76
N TYR A 818 -10.71 -35.60 4.89
CA TYR A 818 -10.90 -34.14 4.93
C TYR A 818 -11.07 -33.64 3.51
N GLU A 819 -12.04 -32.78 3.27
CA GLU A 819 -12.29 -32.25 1.93
C GLU A 819 -11.26 -31.16 1.57
N LEU A 820 -10.86 -31.14 0.29
CA LEU A 820 -10.12 -30.01 -0.28
C LEU A 820 -11.08 -28.87 -0.54
N ILE A 821 -10.85 -27.74 0.13
CA ILE A 821 -11.69 -26.55 0.00
C ILE A 821 -10.90 -25.47 -0.73
N GLN A 822 -11.53 -24.84 -1.72
CA GLN A 822 -10.93 -23.76 -2.48
C GLN A 822 -10.85 -22.48 -1.64
N ALA A 823 -9.67 -21.87 -1.58
CA ALA A 823 -9.52 -20.53 -1.01
C ALA A 823 -10.08 -19.48 -1.99
N PRO A 824 -10.88 -18.50 -1.54
CA PRO A 824 -11.37 -17.46 -2.43
C PRO A 824 -10.21 -16.56 -2.87
N ILE A 825 -10.18 -16.21 -4.17
CA ILE A 825 -9.21 -15.30 -4.77
C ILE A 825 -9.95 -14.02 -5.14
N PHE A 826 -9.98 -13.05 -4.22
CA PHE A 826 -10.82 -11.85 -4.34
C PHE A 826 -10.58 -11.06 -5.63
N LYS A 827 -9.33 -10.99 -6.10
CA LYS A 827 -8.98 -10.36 -7.38
C LYS A 827 -9.70 -11.01 -8.57
N ASP A 828 -9.75 -12.33 -8.62
CA ASP A 828 -10.39 -13.08 -9.71
C ASP A 828 -11.91 -12.95 -9.65
N LEU A 829 -12.46 -12.74 -8.45
CA LEU A 829 -13.88 -12.47 -8.21
C LEU A 829 -14.29 -11.01 -8.48
N GLY A 830 -13.32 -10.11 -8.70
CA GLY A 830 -13.61 -8.67 -8.78
C GLY A 830 -14.14 -8.09 -7.47
N ILE A 831 -13.68 -8.64 -6.33
CA ILE A 831 -13.96 -8.14 -4.99
C ILE A 831 -12.85 -7.17 -4.58
N THR A 832 -13.23 -5.95 -4.23
CA THR A 832 -12.41 -5.05 -3.41
C THR A 832 -12.52 -5.51 -1.96
N TYR A 833 -11.38 -5.87 -1.37
CA TYR A 833 -11.28 -6.36 0.00
C TYR A 833 -10.65 -5.30 0.90
N ASN A 834 -11.43 -4.70 1.80
CA ASN A 834 -10.96 -3.68 2.73
C ASN A 834 -10.78 -4.27 4.13
N GLN A 835 -9.66 -3.94 4.77
CA GLN A 835 -9.35 -4.32 6.14
C GLN A 835 -9.35 -3.06 7.00
N GLU A 836 -10.46 -2.84 7.70
CA GLU A 836 -10.66 -1.66 8.53
C GLU A 836 -10.16 -1.97 9.93
N ILE A 837 -8.85 -1.79 10.17
CA ILE A 837 -8.19 -2.11 11.44
C ILE A 837 -8.05 -0.86 12.31
N ASN A 838 -8.39 -0.96 13.60
CA ASN A 838 -8.31 0.14 14.58
C ASN A 838 -8.98 1.44 14.13
N GLN A 839 -10.13 1.30 13.47
CA GLN A 839 -10.91 2.42 12.95
C GLN A 839 -11.88 2.96 13.98
N SER A 840 -12.29 4.21 13.79
CA SER A 840 -13.35 4.82 14.60
C SER A 840 -14.71 4.50 13.97
N VAL A 841 -15.75 4.36 14.81
CA VAL A 841 -17.14 4.21 14.38
C VAL A 841 -17.94 5.39 14.92
N THR A 842 -18.79 5.99 14.09
CA THR A 842 -19.51 7.22 14.44
C THR A 842 -20.37 7.01 15.69
N GLY A 843 -20.28 7.96 16.62
CA GLY A 843 -21.02 7.90 17.89
C GLY A 843 -20.47 6.88 18.90
N MET A 844 -19.31 6.27 18.63
CA MET A 844 -18.63 5.39 19.57
C MET A 844 -17.26 5.91 19.97
N ASN A 845 -16.86 5.59 21.20
CA ASN A 845 -15.52 5.84 21.71
C ASN A 845 -14.74 4.52 21.69
N GLY A 846 -13.65 4.44 20.94
CA GLY A 846 -12.82 3.24 20.89
C GLY A 846 -12.21 3.02 19.52
N LYS A 847 -11.51 1.89 19.37
CA LYS A 847 -10.92 1.42 18.12
C LYS A 847 -11.49 0.05 17.76
N TYR A 848 -12.15 -0.01 16.62
CA TYR A 848 -12.90 -1.16 16.16
C TYR A 848 -12.25 -1.77 14.91
N THR A 849 -12.60 -3.02 14.62
CA THR A 849 -12.08 -3.74 13.46
C THR A 849 -13.21 -4.42 12.68
N TRP A 850 -13.20 -4.30 11.35
CA TRP A 850 -14.10 -5.05 10.47
C TRP A 850 -13.50 -5.26 9.08
N PHE A 851 -14.14 -6.13 8.31
CA PHE A 851 -13.68 -6.55 6.99
C PHE A 851 -14.80 -6.42 5.97
N GLU A 852 -14.51 -5.78 4.83
CA GLU A 852 -15.49 -5.49 3.81
C GLU A 852 -15.16 -6.25 2.52
N TYR A 853 -16.14 -6.97 1.98
CA TYR A 853 -16.04 -7.67 0.71
C TYR A 853 -17.01 -7.02 -0.26
N VAL A 854 -16.47 -6.15 -1.12
CA VAL A 854 -17.25 -5.26 -1.97
C VAL A 854 -17.05 -5.63 -3.44
N PRO A 855 -18.06 -6.17 -4.13
CA PRO A 855 -17.99 -6.36 -5.58
C PRO A 855 -17.73 -5.03 -6.28
N ASN A 856 -16.82 -5.01 -7.26
CA ASN A 856 -16.54 -3.80 -8.04
C ASN A 856 -17.79 -3.31 -8.80
N THR A 857 -18.72 -4.23 -9.12
CA THR A 857 -20.04 -3.91 -9.67
C THR A 857 -20.95 -3.19 -8.69
N ALA A 858 -20.78 -3.40 -7.38
CA ALA A 858 -21.57 -2.72 -6.35
C ALA A 858 -21.20 -1.24 -6.29
N LEU A 859 -19.92 -0.89 -6.44
CA LEU A 859 -19.43 0.50 -6.43
C LEU A 859 -19.98 1.33 -7.60
N SER A 860 -20.24 0.69 -8.74
CA SER A 860 -20.84 1.34 -9.93
C SER A 860 -22.36 1.23 -10.00
N SER A 861 -22.99 0.59 -9.00
CA SER A 861 -24.44 0.44 -8.94
C SER A 861 -25.15 1.74 -8.54
N LYS A 862 -26.46 1.81 -8.78
CA LYS A 862 -27.27 2.98 -8.43
C LYS A 862 -27.31 3.15 -6.90
N ALA A 863 -27.44 4.41 -6.44
CA ALA A 863 -27.72 4.69 -5.04
C ALA A 863 -28.95 3.90 -4.56
N LYS A 864 -28.88 3.36 -3.33
CA LYS A 864 -29.95 2.57 -2.69
C LYS A 864 -30.45 1.38 -3.51
N SER A 865 -29.55 0.66 -4.17
CA SER A 865 -29.88 -0.50 -5.01
C SER A 865 -29.10 -1.78 -4.68
N VAL A 866 -28.14 -1.72 -3.77
CA VAL A 866 -27.26 -2.83 -3.42
C VAL A 866 -27.60 -3.33 -2.01
N PRO A 867 -27.90 -4.62 -1.81
CA PRO A 867 -28.10 -5.19 -0.49
C PRO A 867 -26.83 -5.17 0.39
N LEU A 868 -27.01 -5.20 1.70
CA LEU A 868 -25.93 -5.37 2.69
C LEU A 868 -26.18 -6.61 3.54
N VAL A 869 -25.16 -7.44 3.70
CA VAL A 869 -25.15 -8.59 4.63
C VAL A 869 -24.07 -8.38 5.68
N ILE A 870 -24.48 -8.33 6.96
CA ILE A 870 -23.56 -8.34 8.10
C ILE A 870 -23.37 -9.79 8.56
N THR A 871 -22.13 -10.26 8.65
CA THR A 871 -21.81 -11.65 9.02
C THR A 871 -21.00 -11.70 10.32
N LEU A 872 -21.56 -12.27 11.38
CA LEU A 872 -20.95 -12.33 12.70
C LEU A 872 -20.23 -13.68 12.91
N HIS A 873 -18.95 -13.62 13.25
CA HIS A 873 -18.14 -14.80 13.52
C HIS A 873 -18.49 -15.45 14.88
N GLY A 874 -18.09 -16.72 15.02
CA GLY A 874 -18.25 -17.48 16.27
C GLY A 874 -17.30 -17.02 17.37
N ASN A 875 -17.42 -17.63 18.55
CA ASN A 875 -16.67 -17.24 19.75
C ASN A 875 -15.14 -17.32 19.55
N GLN A 876 -14.41 -16.22 19.78
CA GLN A 876 -12.95 -16.08 19.61
C GLN A 876 -12.44 -16.36 18.19
N ASN A 877 -13.34 -16.45 17.21
CA ASN A 877 -12.94 -16.71 15.83
C ASN A 877 -12.35 -15.45 15.22
N ASP A 878 -11.44 -15.63 14.27
CA ASP A 878 -11.05 -14.55 13.36
C ASP A 878 -12.29 -14.08 12.55
N PRO A 879 -12.68 -12.79 12.60
CA PRO A 879 -13.78 -12.26 11.80
C PRO A 879 -13.67 -12.56 10.30
N ARG A 880 -12.44 -12.66 9.77
CA ARG A 880 -12.18 -12.93 8.34
C ARG A 880 -12.60 -14.32 7.91
N ILE A 881 -12.80 -15.24 8.85
CA ILE A 881 -13.31 -16.59 8.56
C ILE A 881 -14.66 -16.54 7.84
N GLN A 882 -15.44 -15.49 8.09
CA GLN A 882 -16.73 -15.26 7.47
C GLN A 882 -16.60 -14.88 5.98
N GLY A 883 -15.46 -14.34 5.54
CA GLY A 883 -15.17 -14.17 4.11
C GLY A 883 -14.48 -15.39 3.51
N ASP A 884 -13.55 -16.00 4.23
CA ASP A 884 -12.68 -17.03 3.67
C ASP A 884 -13.31 -18.43 3.57
N SER A 885 -14.33 -18.75 4.39
CA SER A 885 -14.87 -20.12 4.50
C SER A 885 -16.36 -20.30 4.20
N THR A 886 -17.14 -19.22 4.07
CA THR A 886 -18.61 -19.28 4.01
C THR A 886 -19.19 -19.26 2.60
N GLY A 887 -18.42 -18.88 1.59
CA GLY A 887 -18.94 -18.63 0.23
C GLY A 887 -19.59 -17.26 0.03
N TRP A 888 -19.65 -16.41 1.06
CA TRP A 888 -20.26 -15.08 0.97
C TRP A 888 -19.59 -14.18 -0.09
N PRO A 889 -18.24 -14.07 -0.19
CA PRO A 889 -17.62 -13.22 -1.21
C PRO A 889 -17.86 -13.70 -2.65
N GLU A 890 -17.83 -15.02 -2.89
CA GLU A 890 -18.14 -15.60 -4.20
C GLU A 890 -19.59 -15.27 -4.62
N LEU A 891 -20.53 -15.39 -3.69
CA LEU A 891 -21.93 -15.08 -3.94
C LEU A 891 -22.18 -13.58 -4.10
N ALA A 892 -21.52 -12.75 -3.27
CA ALA A 892 -21.57 -11.30 -3.37
C ALA A 892 -21.14 -10.81 -4.76
N ALA A 893 -20.05 -11.37 -5.31
CA ALA A 893 -19.59 -11.07 -6.67
C ALA A 893 -20.61 -11.49 -7.74
N LYS A 894 -21.29 -12.62 -7.55
CA LYS A 894 -22.30 -13.14 -8.48
C LYS A 894 -23.62 -12.34 -8.46
N GLU A 895 -24.13 -12.04 -7.28
CA GLU A 895 -25.47 -11.47 -7.07
C GLU A 895 -25.44 -9.95 -6.77
N ASN A 896 -24.24 -9.36 -6.69
CA ASN A 896 -23.99 -7.93 -6.53
C ASN A 896 -24.55 -7.33 -5.23
N PHE A 897 -24.08 -7.83 -4.09
CA PHE A 897 -24.33 -7.26 -2.75
C PHE A 897 -23.04 -7.09 -1.95
N ILE A 898 -23.08 -6.27 -0.89
CA ILE A 898 -21.91 -6.03 -0.03
C ILE A 898 -21.99 -6.94 1.19
N VAL A 899 -20.84 -7.51 1.58
CA VAL A 899 -20.69 -8.30 2.80
C VAL A 899 -19.72 -7.61 3.74
N VAL A 900 -20.09 -7.52 5.02
CA VAL A 900 -19.21 -6.99 6.08
C VAL A 900 -19.14 -7.93 7.27
N SER A 901 -17.91 -8.24 7.70
CA SER A 901 -17.63 -9.10 8.85
C SER A 901 -16.95 -8.30 9.97
N PRO A 902 -17.71 -7.83 10.98
CA PRO A 902 -17.16 -7.07 12.10
C PRO A 902 -16.55 -7.94 13.20
N GLU A 903 -15.55 -7.40 13.89
CA GLU A 903 -15.12 -7.87 15.20
C GLU A 903 -16.08 -7.33 16.26
N TRP A 904 -17.02 -8.17 16.70
CA TRP A 904 -18.15 -7.75 17.52
C TRP A 904 -18.00 -8.11 18.99
N GLN A 905 -17.16 -9.10 19.30
CA GLN A 905 -16.99 -9.60 20.66
C GLN A 905 -16.16 -8.63 21.52
N SER A 906 -16.35 -8.67 22.83
CA SER A 906 -15.57 -7.85 23.76
C SER A 906 -14.07 -8.13 23.63
N LYS A 907 -13.26 -7.11 23.91
CA LYS A 907 -11.80 -7.14 23.79
C LYS A 907 -11.12 -8.35 24.41
N ASP A 908 -11.58 -8.77 25.59
CA ASP A 908 -11.01 -9.91 26.32
C ASP A 908 -11.29 -11.27 25.66
N ALA A 909 -12.24 -11.31 24.74
CA ALA A 909 -12.70 -12.52 24.06
C ALA A 909 -12.50 -12.48 22.54
N ASN A 910 -11.97 -11.38 21.99
CA ASN A 910 -11.95 -11.16 20.55
C ASN A 910 -10.57 -11.40 19.92
N PHE A 911 -10.54 -11.69 18.62
CA PHE A 911 -9.34 -12.20 17.97
C PHE A 911 -8.24 -11.15 17.88
N PHE A 912 -8.64 -9.90 17.61
CA PHE A 912 -7.71 -8.78 17.40
C PHE A 912 -7.30 -8.06 18.68
N ASN A 913 -7.88 -8.39 19.84
CA ASN A 913 -7.70 -7.67 21.11
C ASN A 913 -7.97 -6.16 20.95
N VAL A 914 -9.10 -5.84 20.32
CA VAL A 914 -9.59 -4.47 20.04
C VAL A 914 -10.91 -4.20 20.75
N ASP A 915 -11.43 -2.97 20.69
CA ASP A 915 -12.75 -2.71 21.24
C ASP A 915 -13.80 -3.45 20.39
N GLY A 916 -14.69 -4.20 21.06
CA GLY A 916 -15.75 -4.96 20.40
C GLY A 916 -16.92 -4.07 20.02
N LEU A 917 -17.44 -4.25 18.80
CA LEU A 917 -18.55 -3.42 18.33
C LEU A 917 -19.84 -3.63 19.16
N GLY A 918 -20.16 -4.87 19.54
CA GLY A 918 -21.43 -5.20 20.19
C GLY A 918 -22.66 -4.69 19.41
N GLU A 919 -23.80 -4.57 20.08
CA GLU A 919 -25.06 -4.10 19.50
C GLU A 919 -24.95 -2.68 18.92
N ASP A 920 -24.61 -1.70 19.75
CA ASP A 920 -24.56 -0.29 19.35
C ASP A 920 -23.56 -0.04 18.21
N GLY A 921 -22.43 -0.75 18.24
CA GLY A 921 -21.39 -0.59 17.22
C GLY A 921 -21.73 -1.23 15.90
N VAL A 922 -22.36 -2.40 15.89
CA VAL A 922 -22.87 -2.97 14.63
C VAL A 922 -23.90 -2.02 14.00
N MET A 923 -24.81 -1.45 14.79
CA MET A 923 -25.83 -0.54 14.29
C MET A 923 -25.26 0.80 13.80
N ASN A 924 -24.22 1.33 14.46
CA ASN A 924 -23.55 2.54 14.00
C ASN A 924 -22.65 2.28 12.79
N LEU A 925 -21.96 1.14 12.74
CA LEU A 925 -21.19 0.72 11.58
C LEU A 925 -22.08 0.59 10.34
N ILE A 926 -23.29 0.04 10.46
CA ILE A 926 -24.25 0.01 9.33
C ILE A 926 -24.54 1.42 8.79
N LYS A 927 -24.68 2.43 9.66
CA LYS A 927 -24.91 3.81 9.24
C LYS A 927 -23.68 4.38 8.54
N ASP A 928 -22.49 4.14 9.09
CA ASP A 928 -21.22 4.58 8.49
C ASP A 928 -21.02 3.94 7.11
N LEU A 929 -21.34 2.65 6.97
CA LEU A 929 -21.31 1.95 5.69
C LEU A 929 -22.30 2.52 4.69
N GLN A 930 -23.49 2.96 5.11
CA GLN A 930 -24.46 3.61 4.21
C GLN A 930 -23.98 4.98 3.73
N VAL A 931 -23.14 5.67 4.51
CA VAL A 931 -22.47 6.91 4.08
C VAL A 931 -21.34 6.57 3.11
N LYS A 932 -20.47 5.62 3.48
CA LYS A 932 -19.33 5.16 2.65
C LYS A 932 -19.79 4.56 1.32
N TYR A 933 -20.90 3.83 1.32
CA TYR A 933 -21.50 3.17 0.17
C TYR A 933 -22.96 3.60 0.00
N PRO A 934 -23.22 4.77 -0.64
CA PRO A 934 -24.58 5.26 -0.90
C PRO A 934 -25.45 4.31 -1.74
N GLN A 935 -24.81 3.32 -2.38
CA GLN A 935 -25.45 2.23 -3.11
C GLN A 935 -26.22 1.29 -2.19
N ILE A 936 -25.86 1.21 -0.90
CA ILE A 936 -26.56 0.35 0.06
C ILE A 936 -28.04 0.73 0.13
N ASP A 937 -28.89 -0.26 -0.11
CA ASP A 937 -30.33 -0.15 -0.01
C ASP A 937 -30.75 -0.33 1.47
N PRO A 938 -31.18 0.74 2.18
CA PRO A 938 -31.59 0.64 3.57
C PRO A 938 -32.79 -0.29 3.80
N SER A 939 -33.52 -0.68 2.74
CA SER A 939 -34.60 -1.66 2.85
C SER A 939 -34.10 -3.11 2.83
N ARG A 940 -32.86 -3.37 2.42
CA ARG A 940 -32.30 -4.72 2.23
C ARG A 940 -30.98 -4.87 2.99
N ILE A 941 -31.07 -4.77 4.31
CA ILE A 941 -29.99 -5.08 5.24
C ILE A 941 -30.32 -6.39 5.94
N TYR A 942 -29.39 -7.32 5.95
CA TYR A 942 -29.55 -8.65 6.54
C TYR A 942 -28.43 -8.93 7.53
N VAL A 943 -28.70 -9.80 8.50
CA VAL A 943 -27.70 -10.26 9.46
C VAL A 943 -27.62 -11.78 9.45
N ASN A 944 -26.40 -12.29 9.43
CA ASN A 944 -26.08 -13.70 9.55
C ASN A 944 -24.98 -13.91 10.59
N GLY A 945 -24.92 -15.09 11.21
CA GLY A 945 -23.77 -15.45 12.02
C GLY A 945 -23.65 -16.94 12.32
N LEU A 946 -22.42 -17.34 12.63
CA LEU A 946 -22.03 -18.69 13.03
C LEU A 946 -21.96 -18.81 14.56
N SER A 947 -22.45 -19.91 15.13
CA SER A 947 -22.21 -20.25 16.55
C SER A 947 -22.65 -19.12 17.48
N LEU A 948 -21.76 -18.57 18.29
CA LEU A 948 -22.04 -17.40 19.14
C LEU A 948 -22.46 -16.16 18.34
N GLY A 949 -21.92 -15.95 17.13
CA GLY A 949 -22.40 -14.91 16.21
C GLY A 949 -23.81 -15.20 15.67
N GLY A 950 -24.20 -16.48 15.58
CA GLY A 950 -25.58 -16.89 15.32
C GLY A 950 -26.50 -16.57 16.51
N ALA A 951 -26.04 -16.79 17.74
CA ALA A 951 -26.77 -16.37 18.94
C ALA A 951 -27.00 -14.85 18.96
N GLU A 952 -25.97 -14.08 18.62
CA GLU A 952 -26.06 -12.62 18.52
C GLU A 952 -26.99 -12.19 17.38
N SER A 953 -26.98 -12.91 16.25
CA SER A 953 -27.90 -12.63 15.13
C SER A 953 -29.37 -12.84 15.51
N PHE A 954 -29.69 -13.85 16.32
CA PHE A 954 -31.03 -14.01 16.90
C PHE A 954 -31.45 -12.76 17.70
N LEU A 955 -30.54 -12.29 18.55
CA LEU A 955 -30.77 -11.18 19.46
C LEU A 955 -30.91 -9.84 18.70
N LEU A 956 -29.98 -9.54 17.79
CA LEU A 956 -30.01 -8.32 16.96
C LEU A 956 -31.25 -8.26 16.07
N GLY A 957 -31.66 -9.40 15.50
CA GLY A 957 -32.89 -9.48 14.72
C GLY A 957 -34.12 -9.02 15.49
N LEU A 958 -34.23 -9.42 16.77
CA LEU A 958 -35.31 -9.02 17.67
C LEU A 958 -35.16 -7.56 18.14
N GLN A 959 -33.94 -7.11 18.43
CA GLN A 959 -33.70 -5.74 18.90
C GLN A 959 -33.92 -4.70 17.80
N HIS A 960 -33.58 -5.03 16.55
CA HIS A 960 -33.52 -4.11 15.42
C HIS A 960 -34.26 -4.61 14.18
N SER A 961 -35.45 -5.15 14.38
CA SER A 961 -36.32 -5.59 13.28
C SER A 961 -36.68 -4.46 12.32
N GLU A 962 -36.66 -3.21 12.76
CA GLU A 962 -36.87 -2.06 11.87
C GLU A 962 -35.76 -1.89 10.81
N VAL A 963 -34.58 -2.48 11.06
CA VAL A 963 -33.41 -2.44 10.16
C VAL A 963 -33.25 -3.75 9.41
N PHE A 964 -33.23 -4.89 10.12
CA PHE A 964 -32.94 -6.17 9.50
C PHE A 964 -34.16 -6.74 8.76
N ALA A 965 -34.05 -6.87 7.44
CA ALA A 965 -35.04 -7.46 6.57
C ALA A 965 -35.09 -9.00 6.68
N GLY A 966 -34.05 -9.63 7.22
CA GLY A 966 -33.99 -11.08 7.43
C GLY A 966 -32.80 -11.46 8.32
N VAL A 967 -32.97 -12.57 9.03
CA VAL A 967 -32.00 -13.10 10.01
C VAL A 967 -31.66 -14.54 9.63
N GLY A 968 -30.38 -14.82 9.42
CA GLY A 968 -29.88 -16.14 9.02
C GLY A 968 -28.94 -16.71 10.09
N ILE A 969 -29.24 -17.88 10.61
CA ILE A 969 -28.48 -18.47 11.71
C ILE A 969 -27.80 -19.75 11.23
N THR A 970 -26.49 -19.84 11.42
CA THR A 970 -25.71 -21.05 11.13
C THR A 970 -25.19 -21.62 12.45
N SER A 971 -25.62 -22.83 12.82
CA SER A 971 -25.20 -23.52 14.05
C SER A 971 -25.27 -22.64 15.30
N GLY A 972 -26.28 -21.77 15.38
CA GLY A 972 -26.38 -20.77 16.46
C GLY A 972 -26.66 -21.42 17.81
N VAL A 973 -25.90 -21.02 18.84
CA VAL A 973 -26.06 -21.47 20.23
C VAL A 973 -27.08 -20.62 20.98
N ASN A 974 -27.63 -21.12 22.08
CA ASN A 974 -28.72 -20.45 22.79
C ASN A 974 -28.26 -19.65 24.03
N VAL A 975 -27.10 -18.99 23.98
CA VAL A 975 -26.53 -18.30 25.16
C VAL A 975 -27.29 -17.03 25.59
N PHE A 976 -28.15 -16.48 24.73
CA PHE A 976 -28.94 -15.26 25.00
C PHE A 976 -30.45 -15.56 25.18
N ALA A 977 -30.81 -16.82 25.46
CA ALA A 977 -32.18 -17.31 25.51
C ALA A 977 -33.14 -16.46 26.36
N ASP A 978 -32.72 -16.11 27.57
CA ASP A 978 -33.54 -15.34 28.52
C ASP A 978 -33.86 -13.94 27.96
N LYS A 979 -32.84 -13.25 27.44
CA LYS A 979 -33.00 -11.91 26.84
C LYS A 979 -33.86 -11.97 25.57
N VAL A 980 -33.63 -12.96 24.71
CA VAL A 980 -34.44 -13.22 23.50
C VAL A 980 -35.91 -13.44 23.87
N THR A 981 -36.17 -14.28 24.87
CA THR A 981 -37.53 -14.60 25.34
C THR A 981 -38.20 -13.38 25.97
N GLU A 982 -37.47 -12.61 26.78
CA GLU A 982 -37.97 -11.37 27.39
C GLU A 982 -38.40 -10.34 26.35
N ILE A 983 -37.56 -10.10 25.34
CA ILE A 983 -37.88 -9.17 24.24
C ILE A 983 -39.11 -9.66 23.49
N ALA A 984 -39.15 -10.95 23.12
CA ALA A 984 -40.28 -11.54 22.41
C ALA A 984 -41.60 -11.45 23.20
N ASN A 985 -41.54 -11.48 24.54
CA ASN A 985 -42.72 -11.40 25.37
C ASN A 985 -43.43 -10.04 25.33
N ASN A 986 -42.69 -8.96 25.09
CA ASN A 986 -43.17 -7.59 25.05
C ASN A 986 -43.06 -6.97 23.64
N TYR A 987 -42.92 -7.81 22.62
CA TYR A 987 -42.54 -7.38 21.29
C TYR A 987 -43.67 -6.68 20.53
N SER A 988 -43.33 -5.59 19.84
CA SER A 988 -44.28 -4.77 19.05
C SER A 988 -43.72 -4.20 17.74
N LYS A 989 -42.50 -4.59 17.32
CA LYS A 989 -41.73 -3.94 16.23
C LYS A 989 -41.90 -4.54 14.81
N GLY A 990 -42.81 -5.50 14.63
CA GLY A 990 -43.17 -6.09 13.32
C GLY A 990 -42.53 -7.45 13.01
N GLU A 991 -43.00 -8.13 11.96
CA GLU A 991 -42.54 -9.49 11.61
C GLU A 991 -41.02 -9.54 11.30
N ILE A 992 -40.35 -10.66 11.60
CA ILE A 992 -38.92 -10.90 11.41
C ILE A 992 -38.71 -12.25 10.71
N PRO A 993 -38.23 -12.27 9.45
CA PRO A 993 -37.89 -13.53 8.78
C PRO A 993 -36.70 -14.20 9.42
N LEU A 994 -36.81 -15.50 9.68
CA LEU A 994 -35.76 -16.31 10.28
C LEU A 994 -35.47 -17.54 9.42
N LEU A 995 -34.19 -17.75 9.12
CA LEU A 995 -33.67 -19.01 8.61
C LEU A 995 -32.68 -19.58 9.64
N TYR A 996 -32.85 -20.84 10.03
CA TYR A 996 -31.90 -21.53 10.90
C TYR A 996 -31.37 -22.80 10.22
N LEU A 997 -30.07 -22.85 10.00
CA LEU A 997 -29.33 -23.98 9.44
C LEU A 997 -28.39 -24.55 10.49
N CYS A 998 -28.35 -25.88 10.62
CA CYS A 998 -27.46 -26.57 11.53
C CYS A 998 -27.17 -27.99 11.06
N GLY A 999 -25.96 -28.48 11.30
CA GLY A 999 -25.57 -29.84 10.99
C GLY A 999 -26.06 -30.87 12.01
N ASP A 1000 -26.42 -32.09 11.58
CA ASP A 1000 -26.88 -33.16 12.49
C ASP A 1000 -25.75 -33.89 13.23
N HIS A 1001 -24.51 -33.52 12.95
CA HIS A 1001 -23.30 -33.86 13.70
C HIS A 1001 -22.77 -32.65 14.48
N ASP A 1002 -23.58 -31.62 14.67
CA ASP A 1002 -23.29 -30.52 15.56
C ASP A 1002 -23.24 -31.00 17.02
N PHE A 1003 -22.03 -31.08 17.55
CA PHE A 1003 -21.77 -31.64 18.87
C PHE A 1003 -22.18 -30.69 20.01
N PHE A 1004 -22.54 -29.43 19.74
CA PHE A 1004 -23.16 -28.58 20.77
C PHE A 1004 -24.62 -28.96 21.05
N GLN A 1005 -25.13 -30.04 20.44
CA GLN A 1005 -26.48 -30.58 20.64
C GLN A 1005 -27.57 -29.65 20.15
N MET A 1006 -27.28 -28.83 19.14
CA MET A 1006 -28.23 -27.90 18.56
C MET A 1006 -29.40 -28.61 17.87
N ILE A 1007 -29.12 -29.77 17.26
CA ILE A 1007 -30.14 -30.69 16.77
C ILE A 1007 -29.83 -32.14 17.17
N PRO A 1008 -30.83 -32.94 17.55
CA PRO A 1008 -32.20 -32.52 17.87
C PRO A 1008 -32.24 -31.49 19.02
N VAL A 1009 -33.18 -30.54 18.91
CA VAL A 1009 -33.27 -29.37 19.80
C VAL A 1009 -33.50 -29.72 21.26
N ASP A 1010 -33.95 -30.94 21.55
CA ASP A 1010 -34.12 -31.48 22.90
C ASP A 1010 -32.78 -31.94 23.53
N GLY A 1011 -31.67 -31.78 22.81
CA GLY A 1011 -30.34 -32.16 23.27
C GLY A 1011 -30.06 -33.66 23.15
N SER A 1012 -30.98 -34.47 22.60
CA SER A 1012 -30.79 -35.92 22.49
C SER A 1012 -29.81 -36.36 21.40
N SER A 1013 -29.04 -35.42 20.83
CA SER A 1013 -28.07 -35.70 19.77
C SER A 1013 -27.08 -36.78 20.15
N LYS A 1014 -27.08 -37.87 19.36
CA LYS A 1014 -26.08 -38.95 19.45
C LYS A 1014 -24.64 -38.45 19.20
N ASN A 1015 -24.52 -37.30 18.55
CA ASN A 1015 -23.25 -36.66 18.17
C ASN A 1015 -22.85 -35.54 19.14
N GLY A 1016 -23.63 -35.32 20.22
CA GLY A 1016 -23.48 -34.23 21.18
C GLY A 1016 -22.19 -34.23 22.01
N THR A 1017 -22.00 -33.23 22.89
CA THR A 1017 -20.75 -33.02 23.66
C THR A 1017 -20.29 -34.24 24.46
N GLN A 1018 -21.21 -35.08 24.94
CA GLN A 1018 -20.89 -36.35 25.61
C GLN A 1018 -20.13 -37.34 24.72
N LEU A 1019 -20.33 -37.33 23.39
CA LEU A 1019 -19.58 -38.17 22.46
C LEU A 1019 -18.08 -37.82 22.47
N LEU A 1020 -17.74 -36.53 22.56
CA LEU A 1020 -16.36 -36.05 22.48
C LEU A 1020 -15.68 -35.96 23.84
N TYR A 1021 -16.40 -35.51 24.88
CA TYR A 1021 -15.82 -35.20 26.19
C TYR A 1021 -16.26 -36.15 27.32
N GLY A 1022 -17.10 -37.15 27.02
CA GLY A 1022 -17.60 -38.13 28.00
C GLY A 1022 -18.58 -37.56 29.04
N LYS A 1023 -18.88 -36.26 28.98
CA LYS A 1023 -19.83 -35.50 29.78
C LYS A 1023 -20.47 -34.43 28.88
N GLN A 1024 -21.72 -34.01 29.09
CA GLN A 1024 -22.16 -32.79 28.42
C GLN A 1024 -21.59 -31.59 29.18
N VAL A 1025 -21.18 -30.56 28.45
CA VAL A 1025 -20.77 -29.29 29.07
C VAL A 1025 -21.99 -28.58 29.67
N TRP A 1026 -23.21 -28.98 29.27
CA TRP A 1026 -24.44 -28.24 29.50
C TRP A 1026 -25.60 -29.09 30.07
N ASP A 1027 -25.32 -30.26 30.64
CA ASP A 1027 -26.30 -31.25 31.13
C ASP A 1027 -27.35 -30.70 32.14
N GLU A 1028 -27.08 -29.56 32.78
CA GLU A 1028 -27.93 -28.98 33.84
C GLU A 1028 -28.58 -27.64 33.45
N ASP A 1029 -28.32 -27.11 32.24
CA ASP A 1029 -28.79 -25.79 31.83
C ASP A 1029 -29.99 -25.87 30.88
N LYS A 1030 -31.17 -25.49 31.37
CA LYS A 1030 -32.39 -25.33 30.55
C LYS A 1030 -32.23 -24.36 29.37
N ASN A 1031 -31.15 -23.57 29.34
CA ASN A 1031 -30.86 -22.58 28.32
C ASN A 1031 -30.08 -23.11 27.11
N VAL A 1032 -29.61 -24.36 27.04
CA VAL A 1032 -28.85 -24.85 25.85
C VAL A 1032 -29.71 -25.24 24.64
N HIS A 1033 -31.03 -25.36 24.81
CA HIS A 1033 -31.93 -25.75 23.73
C HIS A 1033 -32.38 -24.53 22.91
N ILE A 1034 -32.03 -24.43 21.62
CA ILE A 1034 -32.48 -23.32 20.74
C ILE A 1034 -34.02 -23.18 20.65
N PHE A 1035 -34.76 -24.15 21.16
CA PHE A 1035 -36.21 -24.20 21.17
C PHE A 1035 -36.88 -22.94 21.72
N SER A 1036 -36.35 -22.33 22.81
CA SER A 1036 -36.91 -21.08 23.34
C SER A 1036 -36.73 -19.90 22.36
N SER A 1037 -35.61 -19.85 21.64
CA SER A 1037 -35.38 -18.89 20.57
C SER A 1037 -36.31 -19.12 19.38
N LEU A 1038 -36.60 -20.38 19.03
CA LEU A 1038 -37.60 -20.70 18.00
C LEU A 1038 -39.01 -20.24 18.41
N GLN A 1039 -39.44 -20.52 19.65
CA GLN A 1039 -40.73 -20.05 20.19
C GLN A 1039 -40.83 -18.51 20.23
N ALA A 1040 -39.73 -17.83 20.54
CA ALA A 1040 -39.66 -16.37 20.48
C ALA A 1040 -39.95 -15.88 19.05
N TYR A 1041 -39.35 -16.49 18.04
CA TYR A 1041 -39.58 -16.14 16.63
C TYR A 1041 -40.97 -16.57 16.12
N GLU A 1042 -41.57 -17.65 16.63
CA GLU A 1042 -42.99 -17.96 16.38
C GLU A 1042 -43.88 -16.83 16.91
N LYS A 1043 -43.64 -16.40 18.15
CA LYS A 1043 -44.43 -15.37 18.84
C LYS A 1043 -44.37 -14.01 18.13
N VAL A 1044 -43.18 -13.52 17.81
CA VAL A 1044 -43.02 -12.18 17.18
C VAL A 1044 -43.58 -12.12 15.75
N ASN A 1045 -43.68 -13.28 15.08
CA ASN A 1045 -44.27 -13.41 13.75
C ASN A 1045 -45.78 -13.74 13.77
N GLY A 1046 -46.41 -13.75 14.96
CA GLY A 1046 -47.84 -14.06 15.10
C GLY A 1046 -48.21 -15.49 14.71
N LEU A 1047 -47.23 -16.41 14.76
CA LEU A 1047 -47.45 -17.83 14.52
C LEU A 1047 -47.96 -18.52 15.81
N PRO A 1048 -48.66 -19.67 15.70
CA PRO A 1048 -48.96 -20.50 16.86
C PRO A 1048 -47.66 -20.93 17.54
N VAL A 1049 -47.54 -20.66 18.84
CA VAL A 1049 -46.36 -21.08 19.62
C VAL A 1049 -46.48 -22.56 19.95
N ASN A 1050 -45.59 -23.37 19.39
CA ASN A 1050 -45.63 -24.82 19.54
C ASN A 1050 -45.07 -25.27 20.90
N GLN A 1051 -45.60 -26.38 21.41
CA GLN A 1051 -44.96 -27.14 22.49
C GLN A 1051 -44.02 -28.17 21.88
N MET A 1052 -42.93 -28.50 22.58
CA MET A 1052 -41.92 -29.43 22.06
C MET A 1052 -42.53 -30.82 21.84
N ASN A 1053 -42.40 -31.33 20.62
CA ASN A 1053 -42.89 -32.63 20.19
C ASN A 1053 -41.97 -33.21 19.10
N MET A 1054 -41.00 -34.02 19.52
CA MET A 1054 -40.04 -34.68 18.62
C MET A 1054 -40.69 -35.66 17.63
N LYS A 1055 -41.96 -36.06 17.82
CA LYS A 1055 -42.68 -36.87 16.83
C LYS A 1055 -43.17 -36.05 15.63
N ALA A 1056 -43.33 -34.74 15.77
CA ALA A 1056 -43.77 -33.86 14.69
C ALA A 1056 -42.60 -33.54 13.74
N ASN A 1057 -41.42 -33.31 14.33
CA ASN A 1057 -40.17 -33.12 13.62
C ASN A 1057 -39.03 -33.63 14.51
N GLU A 1058 -38.25 -34.57 14.00
CA GLU A 1058 -37.21 -35.25 14.76
C GLU A 1058 -35.97 -34.39 15.04
N TYR A 1059 -35.85 -33.23 14.38
CA TYR A 1059 -34.74 -32.30 14.59
C TYR A 1059 -35.17 -31.12 15.45
N TYR A 1060 -36.26 -30.44 15.11
CA TYR A 1060 -36.66 -29.17 15.74
C TYR A 1060 -37.81 -29.28 16.74
N GLY A 1061 -38.41 -30.46 16.89
CA GLY A 1061 -39.45 -30.68 17.89
C GLY A 1061 -40.70 -29.80 17.70
N ILE A 1062 -40.92 -29.22 16.52
CA ILE A 1062 -42.12 -28.46 16.17
C ILE A 1062 -42.70 -28.98 14.85
N ALA A 1063 -44.02 -28.89 14.68
CA ALA A 1063 -44.63 -29.22 13.40
C ALA A 1063 -44.28 -28.14 12.36
N LEU A 1064 -43.64 -28.51 11.26
CA LEU A 1064 -43.38 -27.62 10.14
C LEU A 1064 -44.26 -27.98 8.94
N ASP A 1065 -44.58 -26.97 8.15
CA ASP A 1065 -45.16 -27.15 6.82
C ASP A 1065 -44.06 -27.55 5.82
N ASN A 1066 -44.46 -28.17 4.70
CA ASN A 1066 -43.58 -28.49 3.57
C ASN A 1066 -42.31 -29.28 3.92
N GLN A 1067 -42.36 -30.08 4.99
CA GLN A 1067 -41.23 -30.89 5.43
C GLN A 1067 -40.76 -31.84 4.33
N ARG A 1068 -39.48 -31.76 3.96
CA ARG A 1068 -38.89 -32.59 2.90
C ARG A 1068 -37.39 -32.72 3.02
N TRP A 1069 -36.88 -33.82 2.48
CA TRP A 1069 -35.47 -33.92 2.13
C TRP A 1069 -35.19 -33.12 0.84
N THR A 1070 -34.13 -32.34 0.88
CA THR A 1070 -33.58 -31.56 -0.23
C THR A 1070 -32.05 -31.69 -0.26
N LYS A 1071 -31.40 -31.05 -1.24
CA LYS A 1071 -29.95 -30.90 -1.31
C LYS A 1071 -29.53 -29.47 -0.96
N ILE A 1072 -28.39 -29.36 -0.29
CA ILE A 1072 -27.62 -28.13 -0.15
C ILE A 1072 -26.18 -28.46 -0.53
N GLY A 1073 -25.71 -27.90 -1.65
CA GLY A 1073 -24.49 -28.39 -2.31
C GLY A 1073 -24.56 -29.89 -2.59
N ASP A 1074 -23.61 -30.65 -2.04
CA ASP A 1074 -23.56 -32.11 -2.15
C ASP A 1074 -24.23 -32.86 -0.97
N LYS A 1075 -24.56 -32.16 0.12
CA LYS A 1075 -25.18 -32.74 1.32
C LYS A 1075 -26.69 -32.82 1.22
N ASP A 1076 -27.26 -33.86 1.84
CA ASP A 1076 -28.70 -33.92 2.09
C ASP A 1076 -29.06 -32.97 3.22
N MET A 1077 -30.24 -32.36 3.15
CA MET A 1077 -30.76 -31.52 4.21
C MET A 1077 -32.26 -31.79 4.39
N TYR A 1078 -32.69 -31.95 5.63
CA TYR A 1078 -34.11 -32.01 5.95
C TYR A 1078 -34.60 -30.61 6.34
N THR A 1079 -35.55 -30.08 5.60
CA THR A 1079 -36.04 -28.71 5.79
C THR A 1079 -37.55 -28.65 5.93
N GLY A 1080 -38.06 -27.61 6.59
CA GLY A 1080 -39.47 -27.28 6.69
C GLY A 1080 -39.68 -25.80 7.02
N THR A 1081 -40.90 -25.33 6.82
CA THR A 1081 -41.27 -23.90 6.90
C THR A 1081 -42.40 -23.66 7.88
N LEU A 1082 -42.49 -22.45 8.42
CA LEU A 1082 -43.71 -21.90 9.01
C LEU A 1082 -44.11 -20.65 8.23
N SER A 1083 -45.39 -20.56 7.90
CA SER A 1083 -45.94 -19.45 7.12
C SER A 1083 -46.96 -18.65 7.92
N ASN A 1084 -46.96 -17.34 7.72
CA ASN A 1084 -48.06 -16.48 8.14
C ASN A 1084 -48.99 -16.21 6.93
N LYS A 1085 -49.92 -15.26 7.08
CA LYS A 1085 -50.86 -14.88 6.00
C LYS A 1085 -50.18 -14.31 4.74
N ASN A 1086 -48.94 -13.84 4.85
CA ASN A 1086 -48.19 -13.18 3.77
C ASN A 1086 -47.24 -14.14 3.04
N GLY A 1087 -46.77 -15.20 3.70
CA GLY A 1087 -45.89 -16.21 3.12
C GLY A 1087 -45.07 -16.97 4.17
N VAL A 1088 -44.05 -17.69 3.70
CA VAL A 1088 -43.05 -18.31 4.57
C VAL A 1088 -42.33 -17.22 5.36
N ILE A 1089 -42.20 -17.37 6.68
CA ILE A 1089 -41.53 -16.38 7.54
C ILE A 1089 -40.47 -17.03 8.43
N VAL A 1090 -40.59 -18.33 8.71
CA VAL A 1090 -39.54 -19.12 9.36
C VAL A 1090 -39.22 -20.33 8.47
N GLU A 1091 -37.94 -20.63 8.30
CA GLU A 1091 -37.46 -21.83 7.64
C GLU A 1091 -36.35 -22.47 8.48
N LEU A 1092 -36.43 -23.78 8.68
CA LEU A 1092 -35.46 -24.55 9.47
C LEU A 1092 -34.86 -25.66 8.59
N GLY A 1093 -33.54 -25.87 8.69
CA GLY A 1093 -32.80 -26.83 7.88
C GLY A 1093 -31.75 -27.61 8.68
N ALA A 1094 -31.94 -28.92 8.78
CA ALA A 1094 -30.99 -29.85 9.39
C ALA A 1094 -30.13 -30.50 8.30
N ILE A 1095 -28.85 -30.12 8.23
CA ILE A 1095 -27.90 -30.58 7.21
C ILE A 1095 -27.28 -31.90 7.67
N LYS A 1096 -27.38 -32.91 6.83
CA LYS A 1096 -26.92 -34.25 7.14
C LYS A 1096 -25.40 -34.35 7.03
N ASP A 1097 -24.80 -35.07 7.96
CA ASP A 1097 -23.37 -35.35 8.03
C ASP A 1097 -22.54 -34.06 8.02
N LEU A 1098 -23.02 -33.02 8.72
CA LEU A 1098 -22.33 -31.74 8.90
C LEU A 1098 -22.13 -31.47 10.39
N ALA A 1099 -20.92 -31.04 10.76
CA ALA A 1099 -20.53 -30.66 12.12
C ALA A 1099 -20.88 -29.19 12.42
N HIS A 1100 -20.48 -28.70 13.60
CA HIS A 1100 -20.67 -27.30 14.01
C HIS A 1100 -19.72 -26.35 13.25
N TRP A 1101 -20.03 -26.05 11.99
CA TRP A 1101 -19.17 -25.23 11.13
C TRP A 1101 -19.93 -24.57 9.98
N ASN A 1102 -19.28 -23.61 9.31
CA ASN A 1102 -19.75 -23.05 8.05
C ASN A 1102 -19.65 -24.07 6.91
N TYR A 1103 -20.64 -24.12 6.05
CA TYR A 1103 -20.60 -24.90 4.82
C TYR A 1103 -20.90 -23.98 3.63
N LYS A 1104 -19.94 -23.82 2.70
CA LYS A 1104 -20.02 -22.78 1.65
C LYS A 1104 -21.38 -22.62 0.93
N PRO A 1105 -22.09 -23.71 0.56
CA PRO A 1105 -23.41 -23.60 -0.05
C PRO A 1105 -24.50 -22.96 0.81
N GLU A 1106 -24.29 -22.79 2.12
CA GLU A 1106 -25.19 -22.09 3.04
C GLU A 1106 -25.38 -20.62 2.64
N ALA A 1107 -24.34 -19.92 2.17
CA ALA A 1107 -24.47 -18.53 1.75
C ALA A 1107 -25.54 -18.37 0.65
N GLU A 1108 -25.53 -19.24 -0.37
CA GLU A 1108 -26.53 -19.22 -1.45
C GLU A 1108 -27.92 -19.57 -0.94
N TYR A 1109 -28.03 -20.57 -0.04
CA TYR A 1109 -29.30 -20.94 0.55
C TYR A 1109 -29.90 -19.81 1.41
N ILE A 1110 -29.07 -19.15 2.22
CA ILE A 1110 -29.46 -18.02 3.07
C ILE A 1110 -29.84 -16.81 2.21
N TRP A 1111 -29.08 -16.51 1.17
CA TRP A 1111 -29.39 -15.43 0.24
C TRP A 1111 -30.74 -15.62 -0.46
N ASN A 1112 -31.03 -16.83 -0.96
CA ASN A 1112 -32.32 -17.17 -1.56
C ASN A 1112 -33.50 -17.06 -0.59
N PHE A 1113 -33.24 -17.10 0.72
CA PHE A 1113 -34.23 -16.75 1.74
C PHE A 1113 -34.31 -15.23 1.91
N PHE A 1114 -33.19 -14.54 2.12
CA PHE A 1114 -33.12 -13.09 2.35
C PHE A 1114 -33.73 -12.25 1.22
N GLU A 1115 -33.47 -12.58 -0.04
CA GLU A 1115 -33.92 -11.78 -1.19
C GLU A 1115 -35.45 -11.67 -1.30
N LYS A 1116 -36.19 -12.56 -0.63
CA LYS A 1116 -37.65 -12.53 -0.55
C LYS A 1116 -38.19 -11.41 0.35
N TYR A 1117 -37.33 -10.70 1.07
CA TYR A 1117 -37.76 -9.74 2.08
C TYR A 1117 -37.06 -8.39 1.95
N LYS A 1118 -37.78 -7.32 2.28
CA LYS A 1118 -37.24 -5.97 2.49
C LYS A 1118 -38.04 -5.22 3.55
N ARG A 1119 -37.50 -4.12 4.07
CA ARG A 1119 -38.16 -3.24 5.05
C ARG A 1119 -38.72 -1.98 4.42
N ASN A 1120 -39.90 -1.57 4.88
CA ASN A 1120 -40.33 -0.19 4.71
C ASN A 1120 -39.48 0.70 5.62
N THR A 1121 -38.55 1.45 5.05
CA THR A 1121 -37.58 2.25 5.82
C THR A 1121 -38.18 3.40 6.63
N LYS A 1122 -39.49 3.69 6.46
CA LYS A 1122 -40.21 4.68 7.26
C LYS A 1122 -40.98 4.06 8.42
N THR A 1123 -41.52 2.86 8.23
CA THR A 1123 -42.42 2.23 9.22
C THR A 1123 -41.80 1.01 9.92
N GLY A 1124 -40.69 0.49 9.42
CA GLY A 1124 -40.09 -0.78 9.86
C GLY A 1124 -40.85 -2.03 9.41
N GLU A 1125 -41.97 -1.87 8.71
CA GLU A 1125 -42.83 -2.98 8.29
C GLU A 1125 -42.11 -3.89 7.28
N LEU A 1126 -42.25 -5.19 7.46
CA LEU A 1126 -41.71 -6.20 6.55
C LEU A 1126 -42.52 -6.25 5.25
N ILE A 1127 -41.82 -6.30 4.11
CA ILE A 1127 -42.41 -6.44 2.78
C ILE A 1127 -41.90 -7.74 2.17
N PHE A 1128 -42.85 -8.62 1.81
CA PHE A 1128 -42.60 -9.83 1.03
C PHE A 1128 -42.46 -9.46 -0.45
N GLN A 1129 -41.32 -9.80 -1.04
CA GLN A 1129 -41.02 -9.62 -2.45
C GLN A 1129 -41.62 -10.79 -3.24
N LYS A 1130 -42.16 -10.51 -4.42
CA LYS A 1130 -42.88 -11.48 -5.26
C LYS A 1130 -41.99 -12.06 -6.34
#